data_AF-A0A1Y2HY91-F1
#
_entry.id   AF-A0A1Y2HY91-F1
#
_cell.length_a   1.000
_cell.length_b   1.000
_cell.length_c   1.000
_cell.angle_alpha   90.00
_cell.angle_beta   90.00
_cell.angle_gamma   90.00
#
_symmetry.space_group_name_H-M   'P 1'
#
loop_
_entity.id
_entity.type
_entity.pdbx_description
1 polymer ?
#
loop_
_entity_poly.entity_id
_entity_poly.type
_entity_poly.pdbx_seq_one_letter_code
_entity_poly.pdbx_strand_id
1 'polypeptide(L)'
;MSSPHPEDSRYDLNRAVDTPDISSSPSPSPDHARQASQPLVASSTVGSVRSRISPTKLGRDGAGAGMSSDTLRDDKANDSTEDKLASISDPPRNACWSWLLSPIALTALMVYALVMTGLFAWAAVRLAGMGEPGSSSSLPPPSPSPFPARPKSAAKAPIPVLPLPRRITLGTAAQNNVTLPLPISFALPSNASVFLQSTVSRYIPLVFPCTEPQSIIVAAGLLPATTGTVIVVTVHSADESLGVETNERYTLNTSQQDSRLAIEISAATVYGAMRALDTLAQLVSPISPMGLLANVDNSFLPTSLLPEPMVRTADLRHARSQDILRSVPLTIDDWPRVPHRGLLIDTSRHFIPLGILKRMVDGIAAAKMNVLHWHVSDAQSFPMRFDDVYMEKDVRDFVEYWGPRDSRIRHSWHTFSFSHAHPSIVVCGNRQPYPDWGASPPTGQLDPTNPATYDLIKRLATAVYRSFPMYVHWGHDEINANCWSNFDGGDTKTTLAKFHERLRRVLAEATVAAGSKSVDKKVIVWEEPFTHLGLETSPTPAENTTFHAVQLWVKSSPETLAAIQAAGKQAIVSDSNAWYLDCGQGAWLTDARTEDLGWCKYRSWQAVYAYDPFPRAILGGEVAMWTEQTDAANVLSKVFPRAFAFAERAWADPERDQGWDEEGKDVWEDATRRMSLARERIGRWRGVAAGPLQPEWCGDREADCKFG
;
A
#
# COMPACT_ATOMS: atom_id res chain seq x y z
N MET A 1 -39.75 -34.44 1.51
CA MET A 1 -40.17 -33.18 2.15
C MET A 1 -38.94 -32.30 2.27
N SER A 2 -39.05 -31.08 1.73
CA SER A 2 -38.11 -29.94 1.76
C SER A 2 -36.69 -30.15 1.23
N SER A 3 -36.51 -29.81 -0.06
CA SER A 3 -35.25 -29.47 -0.72
C SER A 3 -34.89 -27.98 -0.50
N PRO A 4 -33.60 -27.59 -0.60
CA PRO A 4 -33.15 -26.21 -0.46
C PRO A 4 -33.20 -25.43 -1.79
N HIS A 5 -33.40 -24.11 -1.68
CA HIS A 5 -33.43 -23.13 -2.77
C HIS A 5 -32.02 -22.83 -3.33
N PRO A 6 -31.84 -22.66 -4.65
CA PRO A 6 -30.62 -22.15 -5.24
C PRO A 6 -30.65 -20.63 -5.47
N GLU A 7 -29.46 -20.03 -5.37
CA GLU A 7 -29.10 -18.65 -5.70
C GLU A 7 -29.24 -18.36 -7.20
N ASP A 8 -29.59 -17.12 -7.58
CA ASP A 8 -29.62 -16.67 -8.97
C ASP A 8 -28.62 -15.51 -9.16
N SER A 9 -27.50 -15.81 -9.82
CA SER A 9 -26.53 -14.86 -10.36
C SER A 9 -26.62 -14.90 -11.89
N ARG A 10 -27.20 -13.88 -12.52
CA ARG A 10 -27.19 -13.75 -13.99
C ARG A 10 -27.00 -12.29 -14.41
N TYR A 11 -25.79 -11.99 -14.89
CA TYR A 11 -25.59 -10.99 -15.94
C TYR A 11 -25.15 -11.77 -17.18
N ASP A 12 -26.09 -11.96 -18.09
CA ASP A 12 -25.90 -12.62 -19.38
C ASP A 12 -25.91 -11.51 -20.44
N LEU A 13 -24.73 -11.13 -20.93
CA LEU A 13 -24.56 -10.20 -22.05
C LEU A 13 -24.82 -10.95 -23.35
N ASN A 14 -26.09 -11.27 -23.62
CA ASN A 14 -26.58 -11.69 -24.93
C ASN A 14 -28.10 -11.50 -24.99
N ARG A 15 -28.56 -10.36 -25.51
CA ARG A 15 -29.88 -10.35 -26.14
C ARG A 15 -29.90 -9.48 -27.38
N ALA A 16 -29.86 -10.19 -28.50
CA ALA A 16 -30.25 -9.71 -29.80
C ALA A 16 -31.71 -9.22 -29.79
N VAL A 17 -31.95 -8.29 -30.71
CA VAL A 17 -33.17 -7.56 -31.00
C VAL A 17 -34.36 -8.48 -31.26
N ASP A 18 -35.45 -8.29 -30.52
CA ASP A 18 -36.80 -8.75 -30.90
C ASP A 18 -37.69 -7.52 -31.15
N THR A 19 -38.06 -7.34 -32.42
CA THR A 19 -39.06 -6.40 -32.93
C THR A 19 -40.49 -6.84 -32.61
N PRO A 20 -41.47 -5.93 -32.45
CA PRO A 20 -42.86 -6.23 -32.71
C PRO A 20 -43.32 -5.67 -34.06
N ASP A 21 -43.88 -6.56 -34.86
CA ASP A 21 -44.69 -6.32 -36.06
C ASP A 21 -45.89 -5.39 -35.76
N ILE A 22 -46.05 -4.33 -36.56
CA ILE A 22 -47.37 -3.83 -36.99
C ILE A 22 -47.30 -3.51 -38.49
N SER A 23 -48.25 -4.10 -39.21
CA SER A 23 -48.46 -4.05 -40.64
C SER A 23 -49.15 -2.77 -41.12
N SER A 24 -48.66 -2.18 -42.22
CA SER A 24 -49.46 -1.77 -43.41
C SER A 24 -48.60 -0.96 -44.41
N SER A 25 -48.65 -1.40 -45.66
CA SER A 25 -47.96 -0.93 -46.88
C SER A 25 -48.62 0.32 -47.51
N PRO A 26 -48.19 0.89 -48.67
CA PRO A 26 -47.08 0.54 -49.56
C PRO A 26 -46.17 1.73 -50.02
N SER A 27 -45.07 1.35 -50.66
CA SER A 27 -44.11 2.13 -51.46
C SER A 27 -44.76 2.98 -52.59
N PRO A 28 -44.02 3.95 -53.18
CA PRO A 28 -43.17 3.60 -54.33
C PRO A 28 -41.78 4.27 -54.35
N SER A 29 -40.84 3.57 -54.97
CA SER A 29 -39.53 4.01 -55.46
C SER A 29 -39.65 4.71 -56.84
N PRO A 30 -38.55 5.00 -57.57
CA PRO A 30 -37.35 5.79 -57.25
C PRO A 30 -37.12 6.89 -58.31
N ASP A 31 -36.21 7.84 -58.07
CA ASP A 31 -35.63 8.63 -59.17
C ASP A 31 -34.10 8.72 -59.11
N HIS A 32 -33.53 8.40 -60.27
CA HIS A 32 -32.13 8.43 -60.63
C HIS A 32 -31.64 9.86 -60.89
N ALA A 33 -30.40 10.17 -60.52
CA ALA A 33 -29.49 10.92 -61.40
C ALA A 33 -28.03 10.76 -60.96
N ARG A 34 -27.25 10.04 -61.78
CA ARG A 34 -25.81 10.22 -61.93
C ARG A 34 -25.57 11.48 -62.75
N GLN A 35 -24.51 12.24 -62.46
CA GLN A 35 -23.49 12.55 -63.47
C GLN A 35 -22.23 13.18 -62.87
N ALA A 36 -21.10 12.68 -63.36
CA ALA A 36 -19.75 13.13 -63.11
C ALA A 36 -19.35 14.26 -64.07
N SER A 37 -18.41 15.11 -63.67
CA SER A 37 -17.36 15.65 -64.55
C SER A 37 -16.28 16.42 -63.75
N GLN A 38 -15.05 15.92 -63.84
CA GLN A 38 -13.78 16.67 -63.74
C GLN A 38 -13.33 17.03 -65.18
N PRO A 39 -12.14 17.63 -65.42
CA PRO A 39 -11.44 18.76 -64.78
C PRO A 39 -10.94 19.77 -65.85
N LEU A 40 -10.35 20.92 -65.47
CA LEU A 40 -9.46 21.67 -66.36
C LEU A 40 -8.28 22.33 -65.62
N VAL A 41 -7.18 22.36 -66.37
CA VAL A 41 -5.78 22.61 -66.05
C VAL A 41 -5.36 24.03 -66.44
N ALA A 42 -4.38 24.62 -65.73
CA ALA A 42 -3.24 25.45 -66.24
C ALA A 42 -2.57 26.16 -65.03
N SER A 43 -1.37 25.80 -64.59
CA SER A 43 -0.02 26.12 -65.10
C SER A 43 0.28 27.63 -65.26
N SER A 44 1.20 28.16 -64.44
CA SER A 44 2.36 28.92 -64.93
C SER A 44 3.42 29.08 -63.83
N THR A 45 4.66 29.14 -64.29
CA THR A 45 5.93 29.00 -63.57
C THR A 45 6.67 30.35 -63.56
N VAL A 46 7.83 30.38 -62.87
CA VAL A 46 8.94 31.37 -62.93
C VAL A 46 8.85 32.49 -61.86
N GLY A 47 9.88 32.80 -61.05
CA GLY A 47 11.30 32.43 -61.12
C GLY A 47 12.09 32.76 -59.84
N SER A 48 13.33 32.29 -59.84
CA SER A 48 14.32 32.35 -58.75
C SER A 48 15.05 33.69 -58.69
N VAL A 49 15.48 34.15 -57.49
CA VAL A 49 16.82 34.75 -57.30
C VAL A 49 17.36 34.41 -55.89
N ARG A 50 18.59 33.88 -55.88
CA ARG A 50 19.47 33.67 -54.72
C ARG A 50 20.11 34.98 -54.25
N SER A 51 20.45 35.10 -52.97
CA SER A 51 21.82 35.44 -52.57
C SER A 51 22.15 34.96 -51.15
N ARG A 52 23.33 34.34 -51.03
CA ARG A 52 24.04 33.97 -49.81
C ARG A 52 24.75 35.22 -49.27
N ILE A 53 25.13 35.20 -47.99
CA ILE A 53 26.51 35.34 -47.47
C ILE A 53 26.44 35.50 -45.94
N SER A 54 26.92 34.48 -45.20
CA SER A 54 27.54 34.61 -43.87
C SER A 54 29.05 34.90 -44.07
N PRO A 55 29.96 34.97 -43.07
CA PRO A 55 29.84 34.87 -41.60
C PRO A 55 30.77 35.88 -40.86
N THR A 56 30.86 35.78 -39.53
CA THR A 56 32.06 35.81 -38.64
C THR A 56 31.78 36.56 -37.32
N LYS A 57 32.43 36.36 -36.17
CA LYS A 57 33.16 35.28 -35.47
C LYS A 57 33.78 35.97 -34.22
N LEU A 58 33.94 35.24 -33.10
CA LEU A 58 34.76 35.57 -31.90
C LEU A 58 34.27 36.76 -31.04
N GLY A 59 34.37 36.75 -29.70
CA GLY A 59 34.97 35.80 -28.78
C GLY A 59 35.38 36.54 -27.49
N ARG A 60 35.10 35.89 -26.34
CA ARG A 60 35.88 35.84 -25.09
C ARG A 60 36.15 37.06 -24.17
N ASP A 61 35.97 36.73 -22.88
CA ASP A 61 36.79 37.02 -21.68
C ASP A 61 36.50 38.24 -20.77
N GLY A 62 36.54 37.93 -19.45
CA GLY A 62 36.92 38.82 -18.34
C GLY A 62 35.75 39.34 -17.48
N ALA A 63 35.39 38.73 -16.35
CA ALA A 63 36.02 38.80 -15.01
C ALA A 63 35.88 40.15 -14.29
N GLY A 64 35.36 40.13 -13.05
CA GLY A 64 35.73 41.12 -12.01
C GLY A 64 34.59 41.78 -11.21
N ALA A 65 34.28 41.18 -10.05
CA ALA A 65 34.15 41.77 -8.70
C ALA A 65 33.53 43.17 -8.43
N GLY A 66 32.75 43.23 -7.33
CA GLY A 66 32.62 44.40 -6.43
C GLY A 66 31.18 44.90 -6.28
N MET A 67 30.40 44.48 -5.27
CA MET A 67 30.25 45.03 -3.89
C MET A 67 29.56 46.40 -3.75
N SER A 68 28.58 46.40 -2.83
CA SER A 68 27.92 47.50 -2.09
C SER A 68 26.89 48.33 -2.89
N SER A 69 25.61 48.33 -2.53
CA SER A 69 24.91 48.89 -1.36
C SER A 69 24.14 50.13 -1.81
N ASP A 70 22.81 50.05 -1.89
CA ASP A 70 21.96 50.90 -1.07
C ASP A 70 20.48 50.72 -1.42
N THR A 71 19.75 50.52 -0.34
CA THR A 71 18.32 50.67 -0.10
C THR A 71 17.64 51.79 -0.89
N LEU A 72 16.50 51.48 -1.51
CA LEU A 72 15.31 52.34 -1.47
C LEU A 72 14.06 51.46 -1.48
N ARG A 73 13.31 51.56 -0.38
CA ARG A 73 11.91 51.16 -0.24
C ARG A 73 11.06 51.93 -1.24
N ASP A 74 10.11 51.26 -1.88
CA ASP A 74 8.76 51.80 -1.96
C ASP A 74 7.73 50.67 -2.12
N ASP A 75 6.76 50.71 -1.22
CA ASP A 75 5.66 49.78 -1.03
C ASP A 75 4.65 49.83 -2.19
N LYS A 76 4.29 48.67 -2.73
CA LYS A 76 2.90 48.40 -3.14
C LYS A 76 2.52 46.97 -2.77
N ALA A 77 1.69 46.91 -1.75
CA ALA A 77 0.90 45.75 -1.39
C ALA A 77 0.06 45.27 -2.58
N ASN A 78 0.09 43.97 -2.86
CA ASN A 78 -1.15 43.28 -3.20
C ASN A 78 -1.11 41.82 -2.76
N ASP A 79 -2.06 41.55 -1.87
CA ASP A 79 -2.80 40.34 -1.61
C ASP A 79 -2.10 39.00 -1.36
N SER A 80 -2.24 38.60 -0.11
CA SER A 80 -1.88 37.35 0.52
C SER A 80 -3.05 36.35 0.45
N THR A 81 -2.91 35.25 -0.28
CA THR A 81 -3.60 33.99 0.02
C THR A 81 -2.89 32.83 -0.68
N GLU A 82 -1.72 32.39 -0.20
CA GLU A 82 -1.22 31.03 -0.53
C GLU A 82 -0.15 30.46 0.42
N ASP A 83 0.43 31.25 1.34
CA ASP A 83 1.52 30.79 2.23
C ASP A 83 1.08 30.29 3.63
N LYS A 84 -0.13 29.74 3.79
CA LYS A 84 -0.58 29.21 5.10
C LYS A 84 -0.93 27.72 5.18
N LEU A 85 -0.57 26.92 4.18
CA LEU A 85 -0.77 25.46 4.22
C LEU A 85 0.53 24.63 4.12
N ALA A 86 1.70 25.27 4.07
CA ALA A 86 3.00 24.61 3.95
C ALA A 86 3.87 24.78 5.20
N SER A 87 3.35 24.48 6.39
CA SER A 87 4.20 24.19 7.56
C SER A 87 3.47 23.33 8.59
N ILE A 88 2.99 22.16 8.20
CA ILE A 88 2.82 21.08 9.19
C ILE A 88 4.20 20.45 9.35
N SER A 89 4.96 21.05 10.26
CA SER A 89 6.16 20.46 10.85
C SER A 89 5.90 19.01 11.25
N ASP A 90 6.89 18.15 11.05
CA ASP A 90 6.94 16.76 11.53
C ASP A 90 6.17 16.58 12.85
N PRO A 91 5.31 15.55 12.98
CA PRO A 91 4.79 15.19 14.29
C PRO A 91 5.98 14.89 15.21
N PRO A 92 5.92 15.22 16.51
CA PRO A 92 7.06 15.08 17.40
C PRO A 92 7.46 13.60 17.43
N ARG A 93 8.62 13.27 16.84
CA ARG A 93 9.18 11.91 16.74
C ARG A 93 9.61 11.31 18.10
N ASN A 94 9.27 11.95 19.20
CA ASN A 94 9.72 11.59 20.55
C ASN A 94 8.54 11.27 21.46
N ALA A 95 7.84 10.16 21.22
CA ALA A 95 6.77 9.68 22.11
C ALA A 95 7.29 9.29 23.52
N CYS A 96 8.61 9.13 23.68
CA CYS A 96 9.25 8.87 24.97
C CYS A 96 9.65 10.16 25.73
N TRP A 97 9.47 11.35 25.14
CA TRP A 97 9.80 12.63 25.76
C TRP A 97 8.60 13.58 25.82
N SER A 98 8.05 13.72 27.03
CA SER A 98 7.12 14.76 27.48
C SER A 98 5.69 14.76 26.90
N TRP A 99 4.76 14.13 27.62
CA TRP A 99 3.32 14.43 27.59
C TRP A 99 2.81 14.96 28.95
N LEU A 100 3.66 15.67 29.70
CA LEU A 100 3.30 16.27 30.99
C LEU A 100 3.74 17.73 31.16
N LEU A 101 4.32 18.36 30.14
CA LEU A 101 4.81 19.75 30.22
C LEU A 101 4.10 20.74 29.29
N SER A 102 2.99 20.36 28.67
CA SER A 102 2.16 21.33 27.94
C SER A 102 1.29 22.11 28.94
N PRO A 103 1.29 23.46 28.91
CA PRO A 103 0.37 24.28 29.71
C PRO A 103 -1.09 23.86 29.52
N ILE A 104 -1.43 23.37 28.32
CA ILE A 104 -2.77 22.89 27.94
C ILE A 104 -3.18 21.67 28.79
N ALA A 105 -2.25 20.74 29.08
CA ALA A 105 -2.51 19.54 29.86
C ALA A 105 -2.80 19.86 31.34
N LEU A 106 -2.15 20.88 31.90
CA LEU A 106 -2.44 21.35 33.27
C LEU A 106 -3.83 21.99 33.37
N THR A 107 -4.23 22.80 32.38
CA THR A 107 -5.59 23.34 32.31
C THR A 107 -6.64 22.26 32.15
N ALA A 108 -6.40 21.24 31.31
CA ALA A 108 -7.34 20.13 31.13
C ALA A 108 -7.52 19.31 32.41
N LEU A 109 -6.44 19.07 33.17
CA LEU A 109 -6.49 18.40 34.47
C LEU A 109 -7.25 19.22 35.53
N MET A 110 -7.09 20.54 35.54
CA MET A 110 -7.84 21.41 36.46
C MET A 110 -9.34 21.47 36.10
N VAL A 111 -9.68 21.54 34.81
CA VAL A 111 -11.07 21.51 34.35
C VAL A 111 -11.71 20.17 34.66
N TYR A 112 -11.01 19.06 34.45
CA TYR A 112 -11.49 17.72 34.78
C TYR A 112 -11.72 17.55 36.29
N ALA A 113 -10.80 18.04 37.13
CA ALA A 113 -10.96 18.02 38.57
C ALA A 113 -12.19 18.83 39.03
N LEU A 114 -12.41 20.02 38.46
CA LEU A 114 -13.58 20.86 38.74
C LEU A 114 -14.89 20.18 38.33
N VAL A 115 -14.95 19.60 37.13
CA VAL A 115 -16.13 18.88 36.62
C VAL A 115 -16.45 17.65 37.48
N MET A 116 -15.43 16.87 37.86
CA MET A 116 -15.62 15.70 38.72
C MET A 116 -16.07 16.09 40.13
N THR A 117 -15.52 17.16 40.72
CA THR A 117 -16.01 17.67 42.01
C THR A 117 -17.45 18.17 41.95
N GLY A 118 -17.87 18.78 40.83
CA GLY A 118 -19.26 19.17 40.60
C GLY A 118 -20.21 17.98 40.44
N LEU A 119 -19.78 16.92 39.74
CA LEU A 119 -20.54 15.68 39.57
C LEU A 119 -20.71 14.91 40.88
N PHE A 120 -19.66 14.84 41.71
CA PHE A 120 -19.75 14.22 43.05
C PHE A 120 -20.67 15.02 43.99
N ALA A 121 -20.62 16.36 43.93
CA ALA A 121 -21.53 17.21 44.70
C ALA A 121 -23.00 17.03 44.25
N TRP A 122 -23.24 16.90 42.94
CA TRP A 122 -24.58 16.66 42.40
C TRP A 122 -25.12 15.26 42.76
N ALA A 123 -24.27 14.23 42.69
CA ALA A 123 -24.64 12.86 43.07
C ALA A 123 -24.94 12.74 44.58
N ALA A 124 -24.17 13.43 45.44
CA ALA A 124 -24.39 13.46 46.87
C ALA A 124 -25.72 14.12 47.25
N VAL A 125 -26.15 15.17 46.52
CA VAL A 125 -27.44 15.84 46.75
C VAL A 125 -28.62 14.98 46.28
N ARG A 126 -28.46 14.15 45.23
CA ARG A 126 -29.52 13.24 44.77
C ARG A 126 -29.69 12.00 45.66
N LEU A 127 -28.62 11.49 46.27
CA LEU A 127 -28.66 10.29 47.12
C LEU A 127 -29.27 10.55 48.51
N ALA A 128 -29.40 11.80 48.94
CA ALA A 128 -30.05 12.17 50.20
C ALA A 128 -31.60 12.24 50.13
N GLY A 129 -32.21 12.00 48.97
CA GLY A 129 -33.62 12.32 48.73
C GLY A 129 -34.56 11.17 48.35
N MET A 130 -34.15 9.90 48.38
CA MET A 130 -35.00 8.80 47.91
C MET A 130 -35.14 7.70 48.98
N GLY A 131 -36.34 7.64 49.58
CA GLY A 131 -36.79 6.53 50.42
C GLY A 131 -37.25 5.32 49.62
N GLU A 132 -37.23 4.15 50.27
CA GLU A 132 -37.61 2.84 49.71
C GLU A 132 -39.08 2.78 49.25
N PRO A 133 -39.43 1.90 48.27
CA PRO A 133 -39.90 0.55 48.67
C PRO A 133 -39.66 -0.59 47.64
N GLY A 134 -39.76 -1.84 48.14
CA GLY A 134 -40.66 -2.84 47.52
C GLY A 134 -40.07 -4.05 46.77
N SER A 135 -40.54 -5.23 47.16
CA SER A 135 -40.18 -6.62 46.82
C SER A 135 -40.48 -7.18 45.41
N SER A 136 -39.90 -8.37 45.15
CA SER A 136 -40.21 -9.44 44.18
C SER A 136 -39.50 -9.32 42.81
N SER A 137 -39.01 -10.37 42.13
CA SER A 137 -39.25 -11.83 42.19
C SER A 137 -38.05 -12.59 41.59
N SER A 138 -37.76 -13.78 42.13
CA SER A 138 -36.70 -14.72 41.73
C SER A 138 -37.02 -15.54 40.47
N LEU A 139 -36.07 -15.67 39.55
CA LEU A 139 -36.00 -16.72 38.52
C LEU A 139 -34.65 -17.46 38.62
N PRO A 140 -34.60 -18.78 38.43
CA PRO A 140 -33.40 -19.59 38.70
C PRO A 140 -32.40 -19.57 37.53
N PRO A 141 -31.09 -19.82 37.78
CA PRO A 141 -30.08 -19.90 36.74
C PRO A 141 -30.14 -21.24 36.00
N PRO A 142 -29.80 -21.30 34.70
CA PRO A 142 -29.64 -22.57 34.00
C PRO A 142 -28.34 -23.27 34.45
N SER A 143 -28.46 -24.56 34.73
CA SER A 143 -27.41 -25.51 35.05
C SER A 143 -26.41 -25.72 33.89
N PRO A 144 -25.09 -25.81 34.14
CA PRO A 144 -24.12 -26.22 33.12
C PRO A 144 -24.09 -27.74 32.96
N SER A 145 -24.25 -28.23 31.74
CA SER A 145 -24.02 -29.64 31.37
C SER A 145 -22.53 -29.98 31.43
N PRO A 146 -22.14 -31.21 31.83
CA PRO A 146 -20.74 -31.58 32.04
C PRO A 146 -20.16 -32.19 30.75
N PHE A 147 -19.38 -31.42 29.99
CA PHE A 147 -18.41 -32.02 29.07
C PHE A 147 -17.02 -31.86 29.69
N PRO A 148 -16.22 -32.93 29.80
CA PRO A 148 -14.91 -32.86 30.41
C PRO A 148 -14.01 -31.96 29.57
N ALA A 149 -13.55 -30.85 30.15
CA ALA A 149 -12.53 -30.02 29.55
C ALA A 149 -11.27 -30.88 29.35
N ARG A 150 -10.93 -31.16 28.10
CA ARG A 150 -9.62 -31.71 27.75
C ARG A 150 -8.54 -30.69 28.15
N PRO A 151 -7.38 -31.15 28.65
CA PRO A 151 -6.30 -30.23 29.02
C PRO A 151 -5.85 -29.47 27.78
N LYS A 152 -6.06 -28.14 27.79
CA LYS A 152 -5.46 -27.23 26.83
C LYS A 152 -3.96 -27.45 26.88
N SER A 153 -3.34 -27.83 25.75
CA SER A 153 -1.88 -27.78 25.64
C SER A 153 -1.44 -26.38 26.04
N ALA A 154 -0.41 -26.25 26.89
CA ALA A 154 0.10 -24.97 27.34
C ALA A 154 0.33 -24.06 26.12
N ALA A 155 -0.51 -23.04 25.97
CA ALA A 155 -0.48 -22.14 24.83
C ALA A 155 0.87 -21.42 24.82
N LYS A 156 1.70 -21.67 23.81
CA LYS A 156 2.89 -20.86 23.55
C LYS A 156 2.42 -19.41 23.42
N ALA A 157 2.97 -18.50 24.22
CA ALA A 157 2.62 -17.09 24.15
C ALA A 157 2.81 -16.60 22.69
N PRO A 158 1.78 -16.06 22.01
CA PRO A 158 1.88 -15.68 20.62
C PRO A 158 2.85 -14.51 20.46
N ILE A 159 3.82 -14.67 19.56
CA ILE A 159 4.81 -13.63 19.24
C ILE A 159 4.09 -12.48 18.52
N PRO A 160 4.25 -11.22 18.98
CA PRO A 160 3.47 -10.08 18.48
C PRO A 160 4.08 -9.52 17.17
N VAL A 161 4.23 -10.37 16.15
CA VAL A 161 4.84 -9.99 14.86
C VAL A 161 3.82 -10.19 13.73
N LEU A 162 3.77 -9.23 12.81
CA LEU A 162 2.93 -9.19 11.62
C LEU A 162 3.76 -8.64 10.44
N PRO A 163 3.88 -9.36 9.30
CA PRO A 163 3.53 -10.76 9.10
C PRO A 163 4.26 -11.73 10.05
N LEU A 164 3.57 -12.81 10.45
CA LEU A 164 4.11 -13.90 11.24
C LEU A 164 5.25 -14.60 10.47
N PRO A 165 6.42 -14.79 11.09
CA PRO A 165 7.52 -15.49 10.44
C PRO A 165 7.19 -16.96 10.12
N ARG A 166 7.74 -17.46 9.00
CA ARG A 166 7.54 -18.84 8.52
C ARG A 166 7.97 -19.90 9.53
N ARG A 167 9.10 -19.69 10.22
CA ARG A 167 9.61 -20.61 11.25
C ARG A 167 10.08 -19.84 12.46
N ILE A 168 9.60 -20.30 13.62
CA ILE A 168 9.90 -19.71 14.91
C ILE A 168 10.20 -20.82 15.91
N THR A 169 11.36 -20.74 16.54
CA THR A 169 11.77 -21.66 17.61
C THR A 169 12.08 -20.87 18.87
N LEU A 170 11.36 -21.16 19.95
CA LEU A 170 11.65 -20.66 21.28
C LEU A 170 12.59 -21.64 21.99
N GLY A 171 13.62 -21.14 22.67
CA GLY A 171 14.47 -21.99 23.51
C GLY A 171 13.74 -22.50 24.77
N THR A 172 14.29 -23.55 25.36
CA THR A 172 13.71 -24.28 26.51
C THR A 172 13.56 -23.44 27.79
N ALA A 173 14.23 -22.28 27.88
CA ALA A 173 14.17 -21.33 28.98
C ALA A 173 13.92 -19.88 28.49
N ALA A 174 13.07 -19.73 27.46
CA ALA A 174 12.80 -18.41 26.89
C ALA A 174 12.18 -17.45 27.91
N GLN A 175 12.89 -16.35 28.21
CA GLN A 175 12.41 -15.25 29.02
C GLN A 175 11.44 -14.40 28.21
N ASN A 176 10.28 -14.08 28.79
CA ASN A 176 9.26 -13.30 28.09
C ASN A 176 9.69 -11.87 27.79
N ASN A 177 10.41 -11.21 28.72
CA ASN A 177 10.87 -9.84 28.60
C ASN A 177 12.30 -9.71 29.12
N VAL A 178 13.23 -9.29 28.27
CA VAL A 178 14.64 -9.03 28.61
C VAL A 178 14.96 -7.56 28.38
N THR A 179 15.37 -6.83 29.41
CA THR A 179 15.88 -5.46 29.28
C THR A 179 17.16 -5.47 28.46
N LEU A 180 17.27 -4.56 27.48
CA LEU A 180 18.45 -4.44 26.62
C LEU A 180 19.62 -3.85 27.42
N PRO A 181 20.71 -4.61 27.68
CA PRO A 181 21.88 -4.04 28.35
C PRO A 181 22.55 -2.99 27.45
N LEU A 182 22.98 -1.86 28.03
CA LEU A 182 23.68 -0.81 27.30
C LEU A 182 25.22 -0.99 27.41
N PRO A 183 26.00 -0.53 26.41
CA PRO A 183 25.55 0.08 25.15
C PRO A 183 24.93 -0.93 24.18
N ILE A 184 24.14 -0.46 23.22
CA ILE A 184 23.70 -1.25 22.06
C ILE A 184 24.70 -1.06 20.93
N SER A 185 25.25 -2.15 20.42
CA SER A 185 26.36 -2.16 19.46
C SER A 185 25.98 -2.89 18.19
N PHE A 186 25.82 -2.18 17.07
CA PHE A 186 25.63 -2.76 15.74
C PHE A 186 26.99 -3.03 15.08
N ALA A 187 27.27 -4.31 14.80
CA ALA A 187 28.40 -4.75 14.02
C ALA A 187 27.94 -5.10 12.59
N LEU A 188 28.42 -4.33 11.61
CA LEU A 188 28.19 -4.55 10.19
C LEU A 188 29.44 -5.21 9.55
N PRO A 189 29.34 -5.81 8.36
CA PRO A 189 30.51 -6.30 7.64
C PRO A 189 31.52 -5.17 7.40
N SER A 190 32.81 -5.45 7.42
CA SER A 190 33.85 -4.43 7.20
C SER A 190 33.76 -3.76 5.82
N ASN A 191 33.19 -4.47 4.84
CA ASN A 191 32.89 -4.00 3.49
C ASN A 191 31.41 -3.57 3.33
N ALA A 192 30.69 -3.26 4.41
CA ALA A 192 29.31 -2.82 4.35
C ALA A 192 29.14 -1.61 3.43
N SER A 193 28.22 -1.72 2.46
CA SER A 193 27.91 -0.64 1.54
C SER A 193 27.28 0.57 2.26
N VAL A 194 27.31 1.73 1.61
CA VAL A 194 26.62 2.93 2.08
C VAL A 194 25.11 2.68 2.22
N PHE A 195 24.54 1.86 1.34
CA PHE A 195 23.12 1.52 1.36
C PHE A 195 22.74 0.66 2.58
N LEU A 196 23.55 -0.35 2.93
CA LEU A 196 23.34 -1.15 4.15
C LEU A 196 23.51 -0.30 5.41
N GLN A 197 24.54 0.54 5.47
CA GLN A 197 24.78 1.45 6.60
C GLN A 197 23.62 2.42 6.81
N SER A 198 23.20 3.13 5.75
CA SER A 198 22.05 4.05 5.78
C SER A 198 20.76 3.33 6.18
N THR A 199 20.57 2.10 5.69
CA THR A 199 19.44 1.26 6.07
C THR A 199 19.44 0.98 7.57
N VAL A 200 20.52 0.47 8.14
CA VAL A 200 20.61 0.20 9.59
C VAL A 200 20.34 1.48 10.38
N SER A 201 20.96 2.61 10.02
CA SER A 201 20.74 3.90 10.67
C SER A 201 19.27 4.35 10.67
N ARG A 202 18.54 4.12 9.57
CA ARG A 202 17.10 4.44 9.48
C ARG A 202 16.23 3.56 10.39
N TYR A 203 16.63 2.31 10.63
CA TYR A 203 15.87 1.38 11.46
C TYR A 203 16.12 1.56 12.96
N ILE A 204 17.27 2.10 13.38
CA ILE A 204 17.59 2.32 14.80
C ILE A 204 16.43 2.97 15.59
N PRO A 205 15.88 4.14 15.19
CA PRO A 205 14.80 4.76 15.94
C PRO A 205 13.47 4.00 15.88
N LEU A 206 13.30 3.10 14.90
CA LEU A 206 12.13 2.23 14.79
C LEU A 206 12.25 1.01 15.70
N VAL A 207 13.47 0.49 15.86
CA VAL A 207 13.77 -0.68 16.69
C VAL A 207 13.89 -0.29 18.16
N PHE A 208 14.53 0.84 18.46
CA PHE A 208 14.83 1.29 19.82
C PHE A 208 14.26 2.69 20.09
N PRO A 209 12.92 2.82 20.17
CA PRO A 209 12.27 4.12 20.28
C PRO A 209 12.51 4.85 21.61
N CYS A 210 12.93 4.14 22.66
CA CYS A 210 13.17 4.74 23.98
C CYS A 210 14.65 4.67 24.42
N THR A 211 15.52 4.11 23.58
CA THR A 211 16.97 4.14 23.80
C THR A 211 17.55 5.43 23.23
N GLU A 212 18.37 6.10 24.03
CA GLU A 212 19.02 7.33 23.60
C GLU A 212 20.03 7.07 22.47
N PRO A 213 20.09 7.93 21.42
CA PRO A 213 21.01 7.76 20.30
C PRO A 213 22.48 7.61 20.72
N GLN A 214 22.94 8.33 21.75
CA GLN A 214 24.32 8.24 22.26
C GLN A 214 24.66 6.88 22.90
N SER A 215 23.67 6.07 23.26
CA SER A 215 23.86 4.73 23.80
C SER A 215 23.94 3.65 22.72
N ILE A 216 23.81 4.05 21.44
CA ILE A 216 23.82 3.17 20.28
C ILE A 216 25.09 3.43 19.45
N ILE A 217 25.88 2.39 19.27
CA ILE A 217 27.14 2.43 18.53
C ILE A 217 26.96 1.62 17.25
N VAL A 218 27.30 2.19 16.09
CA VAL A 218 27.28 1.49 14.81
C VAL A 218 28.70 1.47 14.25
N ALA A 219 29.23 0.28 13.96
CA ALA A 219 30.55 0.13 13.39
C ALA A 219 30.58 -0.94 12.30
N ALA A 220 31.44 -0.71 11.30
CA ALA A 220 31.81 -1.73 10.32
C ALA A 220 33.01 -2.54 10.85
N GLY A 221 32.92 -3.87 10.84
CA GLY A 221 33.90 -4.79 11.41
C GLY A 221 33.52 -5.33 12.80
N LEU A 222 34.42 -6.12 13.38
CA LEU A 222 34.20 -6.73 14.70
C LEU A 222 34.22 -5.68 15.81
N LEU A 223 33.12 -5.57 16.55
CA LEU A 223 33.07 -4.86 17.82
C LEU A 223 33.54 -5.79 18.95
N PRO A 224 34.53 -5.39 19.76
CA PRO A 224 35.05 -6.21 20.87
C PRO A 224 34.18 -6.13 22.14
N ALA A 225 32.87 -5.86 22.01
CA ALA A 225 32.02 -5.63 23.16
C ALA A 225 31.84 -6.93 23.98
N THR A 226 32.41 -6.94 25.19
CA THR A 226 32.27 -8.03 26.18
C THR A 226 31.03 -7.88 27.06
N THR A 227 30.37 -6.72 27.02
CA THR A 227 29.16 -6.36 27.78
C THR A 227 28.17 -5.59 26.88
N GLY A 228 26.89 -5.52 27.26
CA GLY A 228 25.87 -4.78 26.50
C GLY A 228 25.06 -5.65 25.53
N THR A 229 24.30 -4.99 24.65
CA THR A 229 23.56 -5.62 23.56
C THR A 229 24.40 -5.56 22.29
N VAL A 230 24.70 -6.69 21.66
CA VAL A 230 25.44 -6.76 20.40
C VAL A 230 24.53 -7.27 19.29
N ILE A 231 24.38 -6.49 18.23
CA ILE A 231 23.57 -6.80 17.05
C ILE A 231 24.52 -6.99 15.87
N VAL A 232 24.67 -8.22 15.40
CA VAL A 232 25.53 -8.53 14.25
C VAL A 232 24.65 -8.67 13.02
N VAL A 233 24.89 -7.86 11.99
CA VAL A 233 24.18 -7.97 10.70
C VAL A 233 25.14 -8.51 9.66
N THR A 234 24.81 -9.65 9.07
CA THR A 234 25.60 -10.28 8.00
C THR A 234 24.78 -10.33 6.72
N VAL A 235 25.33 -9.78 5.64
CA VAL A 235 24.76 -9.84 4.29
C VAL A 235 25.75 -10.55 3.38
N HIS A 236 25.30 -11.60 2.68
CA HIS A 236 26.17 -12.49 1.90
C HIS A 236 26.43 -12.04 0.46
N SER A 237 25.56 -11.18 -0.09
CA SER A 237 25.69 -10.62 -1.44
C SER A 237 26.00 -9.13 -1.41
N ALA A 238 26.91 -8.69 -2.27
CA ALA A 238 27.14 -7.26 -2.55
C ALA A 238 26.14 -6.71 -3.60
N ASP A 239 25.27 -7.56 -4.16
CA ASP A 239 24.24 -7.14 -5.09
C ASP A 239 23.11 -6.41 -4.36
N GLU A 240 22.91 -5.15 -4.76
CA GLU A 240 21.89 -4.24 -4.26
C GLU A 240 20.85 -3.91 -5.33
N SER A 241 20.79 -4.70 -6.40
CA SER A 241 19.71 -4.63 -7.37
C SER A 241 18.43 -5.18 -6.76
N LEU A 242 17.32 -4.46 -6.95
CA LEU A 242 16.00 -5.01 -6.65
C LEU A 242 15.38 -5.59 -7.91
N GLY A 243 15.01 -6.86 -7.80
CA GLY A 243 14.26 -7.62 -8.76
C GLY A 243 13.09 -8.36 -8.13
N VAL A 244 12.20 -8.88 -8.98
CA VAL A 244 11.21 -9.86 -8.53
C VAL A 244 11.86 -11.13 -7.96
N GLU A 245 13.06 -11.48 -8.43
CA GLU A 245 13.84 -12.62 -7.93
C GLU A 245 14.71 -12.27 -6.71
N THR A 246 14.59 -11.05 -6.16
CA THR A 246 15.40 -10.66 -5.00
C THR A 246 15.11 -11.58 -3.83
N ASN A 247 16.18 -12.17 -3.30
CA ASN A 247 16.08 -13.04 -2.13
C ASN A 247 15.88 -12.21 -0.85
N GLU A 248 14.67 -12.24 -0.32
CA GLU A 248 14.27 -11.55 0.92
C GLU A 248 14.33 -12.44 2.17
N ARG A 249 14.93 -13.64 2.09
CA ARG A 249 15.09 -14.55 3.24
C ARG A 249 16.09 -14.02 4.25
N TYR A 250 15.81 -14.23 5.53
CA TYR A 250 16.71 -13.93 6.63
C TYR A 250 16.57 -14.93 7.79
N THR A 251 17.59 -14.97 8.64
CA THR A 251 17.51 -15.57 9.97
C THR A 251 17.78 -14.52 11.04
N LEU A 252 17.07 -14.61 12.15
CA LEU A 252 17.28 -13.77 13.34
C LEU A 252 17.38 -14.67 14.57
N ASN A 253 18.54 -14.65 15.23
CA ASN A 253 18.79 -15.41 16.44
C ASN A 253 19.02 -14.46 17.61
N THR A 254 18.41 -14.75 18.76
CA THR A 254 18.65 -14.04 20.01
C THR A 254 19.19 -15.02 21.04
N SER A 255 20.24 -14.62 21.74
CA SER A 255 20.82 -15.40 22.83
C SER A 255 21.29 -14.47 23.93
N GLN A 256 21.26 -14.96 25.17
CA GLN A 256 21.73 -14.21 26.33
C GLN A 256 22.71 -15.08 27.11
N GLN A 257 23.89 -14.52 27.38
CA GLN A 257 24.89 -15.13 28.22
C GLN A 257 25.42 -14.06 29.17
N ASP A 258 25.31 -14.33 30.48
CA ASP A 258 25.69 -13.40 31.55
C ASP A 258 25.05 -12.01 31.36
N SER A 259 25.86 -10.97 31.24
CA SER A 259 25.44 -9.57 31.04
C SER A 259 25.38 -9.14 29.56
N ARG A 260 25.54 -10.09 28.63
CA ARG A 260 25.56 -9.84 27.19
C ARG A 260 24.32 -10.42 26.52
N LEU A 261 23.63 -9.56 25.77
CA LEU A 261 22.55 -9.96 24.86
C LEU A 261 23.08 -9.93 23.44
N ALA A 262 23.01 -11.04 22.71
CA ALA A 262 23.42 -11.13 21.32
C ALA A 262 22.20 -11.30 20.41
N ILE A 263 22.16 -10.52 19.34
CA ILE A 263 21.15 -10.58 18.28
C ILE A 263 21.91 -10.76 16.96
N GLU A 264 21.73 -11.88 16.29
CA GLU A 264 22.42 -12.20 15.04
C GLU A 264 21.41 -12.21 13.89
N ILE A 265 21.64 -11.34 12.91
CA ILE A 265 20.88 -11.24 11.67
C ILE A 265 21.78 -11.74 10.53
N SER A 266 21.29 -12.69 9.76
CA SER A 266 21.97 -13.21 8.56
C SER A 266 20.98 -13.22 7.40
N ALA A 267 21.37 -12.64 6.26
CA ALA A 267 20.51 -12.53 5.09
C ALA A 267 21.30 -12.67 3.79
N ALA A 268 20.66 -13.20 2.75
CA ALA A 268 21.29 -13.33 1.43
C ALA A 268 21.59 -11.97 0.81
N THR A 269 20.67 -11.01 0.95
CA THR A 269 20.75 -9.65 0.41
C THR A 269 20.46 -8.62 1.49
N VAL A 270 20.76 -7.35 1.21
CA VAL A 270 20.38 -6.21 2.07
C VAL A 270 18.88 -6.15 2.33
N TYR A 271 18.04 -6.59 1.38
CA TYR A 271 16.58 -6.60 1.56
C TYR A 271 16.13 -7.62 2.59
N GLY A 272 16.74 -8.81 2.62
CA GLY A 272 16.49 -9.77 3.71
C GLY A 272 16.88 -9.20 5.08
N ALA A 273 18.00 -8.48 5.18
CA ALA A 273 18.39 -7.80 6.41
C ALA A 273 17.38 -6.71 6.82
N MET A 274 16.81 -5.97 5.87
CA MET A 274 15.71 -5.03 6.15
C MET A 274 14.49 -5.74 6.74
N ARG A 275 14.10 -6.91 6.20
CA ARG A 275 12.97 -7.69 6.73
C ARG A 275 13.25 -8.19 8.15
N ALA A 276 14.50 -8.55 8.44
CA ALA A 276 14.93 -8.91 9.79
C ALA A 276 14.82 -7.72 10.76
N LEU A 277 15.22 -6.51 10.34
CA LEU A 277 15.10 -5.30 11.14
C LEU A 277 13.64 -4.89 11.36
N ASP A 278 12.76 -5.05 10.37
CA ASP A 278 11.31 -4.86 10.54
C ASP A 278 10.74 -5.85 11.58
N THR A 279 11.20 -7.11 11.58
CA THR A 279 10.82 -8.09 12.60
C THR A 279 11.39 -7.75 13.97
N LEU A 280 12.65 -7.33 14.06
CA LEU A 280 13.28 -6.92 15.31
C LEU A 280 12.55 -5.72 15.95
N ALA A 281 12.14 -4.74 15.14
CA ALA A 281 11.34 -3.60 15.60
C ALA A 281 9.99 -4.00 16.20
N GLN A 282 9.48 -5.18 15.86
CA GLN A 282 8.24 -5.73 16.42
C GLN A 282 8.48 -6.60 17.66
N LEU A 283 9.69 -7.15 17.83
CA LEU A 283 10.09 -7.92 19.00
C LEU A 283 10.54 -7.01 20.16
N VAL A 284 11.07 -5.84 19.84
CA VAL A 284 11.36 -4.79 20.83
C VAL A 284 10.08 -4.04 21.17
N SER A 285 9.90 -3.71 22.44
CA SER A 285 8.77 -2.88 22.88
C SER A 285 9.19 -2.01 24.06
N PRO A 286 8.67 -0.77 24.15
CA PRO A 286 8.87 0.04 25.33
C PRO A 286 8.03 -0.53 26.48
N ILE A 287 8.64 -0.58 27.67
CA ILE A 287 7.95 -0.92 28.91
C ILE A 287 8.04 0.28 29.86
N SER A 288 6.91 0.62 30.48
CA SER A 288 6.88 1.65 31.51
C SER A 288 7.49 1.11 32.81
N PRO A 289 7.98 1.99 33.70
CA PRO A 289 8.48 1.60 35.02
C PRO A 289 7.45 0.80 35.85
N MET A 290 6.16 1.12 35.74
CA MET A 290 5.10 0.34 36.38
C MET A 290 4.90 -1.04 35.72
N GLY A 291 5.07 -1.15 34.40
CA GLY A 291 5.06 -2.43 33.70
C GLY A 291 6.22 -3.35 34.10
N LEU A 292 7.38 -2.77 34.46
CA LEU A 292 8.52 -3.52 34.99
C LEU A 292 8.23 -4.14 36.36
N LEU A 293 7.53 -3.39 37.23
CA LEU A 293 7.18 -3.82 38.59
C LEU A 293 6.08 -4.89 38.61
N ALA A 294 5.17 -4.90 37.62
CA ALA A 294 4.13 -5.92 37.47
C ALA A 294 4.66 -7.30 37.03
N ASN A 295 5.93 -7.39 36.58
CA ASN A 295 6.59 -8.63 36.15
C ASN A 295 7.26 -9.41 37.31
N VAL A 296 7.11 -8.97 38.56
CA VAL A 296 7.50 -9.79 39.71
C VAL A 296 6.41 -10.85 39.91
N ASP A 297 6.79 -12.10 39.66
CA ASP A 297 6.02 -13.34 39.69
C ASP A 297 4.81 -13.34 40.69
N ASN A 298 3.61 -13.03 40.20
CA ASN A 298 2.36 -13.07 40.99
C ASN A 298 1.72 -14.47 41.01
N SER A 299 2.53 -15.53 40.94
CA SER A 299 2.05 -16.92 41.01
C SER A 299 1.81 -17.43 42.44
N PHE A 300 2.11 -16.64 43.49
CA PHE A 300 1.86 -17.03 44.89
C PHE A 300 1.47 -15.87 45.80
N LEU A 301 0.29 -15.25 45.64
CA LEU A 301 -0.37 -14.55 46.75
C LEU A 301 -1.89 -14.41 46.47
N PRO A 302 -2.78 -14.91 47.36
CA PRO A 302 -4.20 -14.64 47.24
C PRO A 302 -4.47 -13.14 47.44
N THR A 303 -5.32 -12.58 46.59
CA THR A 303 -5.61 -11.15 46.40
C THR A 303 -6.23 -10.42 47.61
N SER A 304 -6.22 -11.01 48.82
CA SER A 304 -6.85 -10.47 50.02
C SER A 304 -5.90 -9.88 51.06
N LEU A 305 -4.58 -9.87 50.83
CA LEU A 305 -3.60 -9.37 51.82
C LEU A 305 -2.41 -8.60 51.18
N LEU A 306 -2.68 -7.63 50.30
CA LEU A 306 -1.66 -6.64 49.94
C LEU A 306 -1.76 -5.44 50.90
N PRO A 307 -0.74 -5.13 51.71
CA PRO A 307 -0.64 -3.85 52.39
C PRO A 307 -0.38 -2.74 51.35
N GLU A 308 -1.10 -1.62 51.48
CA GLU A 308 -0.97 -0.36 50.72
C GLU A 308 0.48 -0.05 50.26
N PRO A 309 0.71 0.42 49.02
CA PRO A 309 2.05 0.54 48.48
C PRO A 309 2.79 1.74 49.06
N MET A 310 3.72 1.48 49.99
CA MET A 310 4.83 2.38 50.29
C MET A 310 5.89 2.28 49.18
N VAL A 311 5.59 2.82 48.00
CA VAL A 311 6.60 3.27 47.02
C VAL A 311 6.26 4.71 46.68
N ARG A 312 7.20 5.64 46.95
CA ARG A 312 6.99 7.07 46.75
C ARG A 312 6.60 7.34 45.30
N THR A 313 5.35 7.73 45.06
CA THR A 313 4.78 8.01 43.73
C THR A 313 5.45 9.17 42.99
N ALA A 314 6.44 9.85 43.58
CA ALA A 314 7.20 10.93 42.94
C ALA A 314 8.36 10.41 42.05
N ASP A 315 8.97 9.28 42.39
CA ASP A 315 10.11 8.73 41.62
C ASP A 315 9.67 8.00 40.34
N LEU A 316 8.51 7.34 40.36
CA LEU A 316 7.97 6.63 39.19
C LEU A 316 7.40 7.56 38.10
N ARG A 317 7.06 8.81 38.44
CA ARG A 317 6.60 9.82 37.47
C ARG A 317 7.73 10.34 36.57
N HIS A 318 8.98 10.11 36.95
CA HIS A 318 10.18 10.53 36.22
C HIS A 318 10.95 9.37 35.58
N ALA A 319 10.59 8.12 35.90
CA ALA A 319 11.27 6.96 35.37
C ALA A 319 10.91 6.79 33.87
N ARG A 320 11.94 6.80 33.03
CA ARG A 320 11.79 6.70 31.57
C ARG A 320 11.38 5.28 31.19
N SER A 321 10.54 5.15 30.17
CA SER A 321 10.29 3.85 29.55
C SER A 321 11.60 3.27 29.02
N GLN A 322 11.77 1.96 29.13
CA GLN A 322 12.95 1.25 28.63
C GLN A 322 12.56 0.30 27.51
N ASP A 323 13.46 0.06 26.57
CA ASP A 323 13.26 -0.94 25.53
C ASP A 323 13.57 -2.33 26.07
N ILE A 324 12.63 -3.27 25.88
CA ILE A 324 12.78 -4.69 26.19
C ILE A 324 12.68 -5.52 24.92
N LEU A 325 13.43 -6.62 24.87
CA LEU A 325 13.31 -7.66 23.84
C LEU A 325 12.47 -8.82 24.37
N ARG A 326 11.52 -9.29 23.57
CA ARG A 326 10.66 -10.41 23.95
C ARG A 326 11.22 -11.78 23.54
N SER A 327 10.90 -12.79 24.34
CA SER A 327 11.05 -14.21 24.01
C SER A 327 12.49 -14.69 23.79
N VAL A 328 13.45 -14.37 24.67
CA VAL A 328 14.87 -14.73 24.50
C VAL A 328 15.24 -16.02 25.25
N PRO A 329 15.87 -17.04 24.65
CA PRO A 329 16.36 -17.08 23.27
C PRO A 329 15.28 -17.46 22.24
N LEU A 330 15.39 -16.86 21.06
CA LEU A 330 14.49 -17.00 19.91
C LEU A 330 15.30 -17.18 18.63
N THR A 331 14.88 -18.14 17.81
CA THR A 331 15.38 -18.31 16.45
C THR A 331 14.22 -18.13 15.47
N ILE A 332 14.43 -17.27 14.48
CA ILE A 332 13.54 -17.04 13.35
C ILE A 332 14.29 -17.39 12.06
N ASP A 333 13.64 -18.15 11.18
CA ASP A 333 14.05 -18.38 9.78
C ASP A 333 12.85 -18.06 8.89
N ASP A 334 12.95 -17.02 8.07
CA ASP A 334 11.78 -16.36 7.50
C ASP A 334 12.03 -15.87 6.06
N TRP A 335 11.00 -15.98 5.23
CA TRP A 335 11.01 -15.64 3.80
C TRP A 335 9.58 -15.45 3.29
N PRO A 336 9.36 -14.64 2.24
CA PRO A 336 8.02 -14.44 1.69
C PRO A 336 7.52 -15.68 0.93
N ARG A 337 6.20 -15.92 0.99
CA ARG A 337 5.51 -16.94 0.19
C ARG A 337 5.49 -16.59 -1.30
N VAL A 338 5.30 -15.33 -1.64
CA VAL A 338 5.32 -14.84 -3.03
C VAL A 338 6.21 -13.60 -3.20
N PRO A 339 6.90 -13.47 -4.34
CA PRO A 339 7.82 -12.36 -4.58
C PRO A 339 7.13 -11.02 -4.83
N HIS A 340 5.87 -10.97 -5.29
CA HIS A 340 5.16 -9.72 -5.59
C HIS A 340 4.06 -9.44 -4.56
N ARG A 341 4.26 -8.42 -3.71
CA ARG A 341 3.35 -8.07 -2.61
C ARG A 341 3.06 -6.58 -2.65
N GLY A 342 1.99 -6.20 -3.35
CA GLY A 342 1.77 -4.81 -3.72
C GLY A 342 0.56 -4.12 -3.12
N LEU A 343 0.62 -2.80 -3.14
CA LEU A 343 -0.52 -1.89 -2.95
C LEU A 343 -0.64 -1.04 -4.21
N LEU A 344 -1.80 -1.12 -4.87
CA LEU A 344 -2.24 -0.14 -5.87
C LEU A 344 -2.80 1.08 -5.15
N ILE A 345 -2.29 2.26 -5.50
CA ILE A 345 -2.89 3.54 -5.12
C ILE A 345 -3.19 4.38 -6.35
N ASP A 346 -4.45 4.77 -6.49
CA ASP A 346 -4.92 5.76 -7.44
C ASP A 346 -4.66 7.18 -6.90
N THR A 347 -4.12 8.03 -7.76
CA THR A 347 -3.86 9.45 -7.44
C THR A 347 -4.42 10.39 -8.51
N SER A 348 -5.22 9.86 -9.42
CA SER A 348 -5.84 10.59 -10.50
C SER A 348 -7.27 11.00 -10.16
N ARG A 349 -8.08 10.09 -9.61
CA ARG A 349 -9.48 10.42 -9.27
C ARG A 349 -9.52 11.44 -8.15
N HIS A 350 -8.62 11.30 -7.16
CA HIS A 350 -8.25 12.38 -6.24
C HIS A 350 -6.74 12.45 -6.08
N PHE A 351 -6.21 13.66 -6.00
CA PHE A 351 -4.78 13.90 -5.76
C PHE A 351 -4.36 13.48 -4.35
N ILE A 352 -3.22 12.80 -4.23
CA ILE A 352 -2.64 12.39 -2.95
C ILE A 352 -1.25 13.04 -2.77
N PRO A 353 -1.06 13.96 -1.80
CA PRO A 353 0.23 14.61 -1.60
C PRO A 353 1.38 13.63 -1.33
N LEU A 354 2.59 13.95 -1.81
CA LEU A 354 3.78 13.10 -1.63
C LEU A 354 4.07 12.80 -0.15
N GLY A 355 3.81 13.72 0.77
CA GLY A 355 3.96 13.46 2.21
C GLY A 355 3.05 12.33 2.72
N ILE A 356 1.84 12.19 2.15
CA ILE A 356 0.93 11.08 2.44
C ILE A 356 1.43 9.80 1.76
N LEU A 357 1.91 9.87 0.51
CA LEU A 357 2.50 8.71 -0.18
C LEU A 357 3.74 8.17 0.54
N LYS A 358 4.59 9.04 1.11
CA LYS A 358 5.75 8.63 1.93
C LYS A 358 5.30 7.87 3.19
N ARG A 359 4.27 8.36 3.88
CA ARG A 359 3.66 7.63 5.01
C ARG A 359 3.03 6.30 4.59
N MET A 360 2.40 6.26 3.42
CA MET A 360 1.86 5.01 2.88
C MET A 360 2.97 3.99 2.64
N VAL A 361 4.07 4.42 2.04
CA VAL A 361 5.31 3.67 1.86
C VAL A 361 5.85 3.15 3.20
N ASP A 362 5.86 3.96 4.26
CA ASP A 362 6.30 3.53 5.58
C ASP A 362 5.42 2.39 6.13
N GLY A 363 4.14 2.39 5.79
CA GLY A 363 3.20 1.31 6.10
C GLY A 363 3.38 0.06 5.26
N ILE A 364 3.61 0.19 3.94
CA ILE A 364 3.96 -0.92 3.05
C ILE A 364 5.23 -1.62 3.56
N ALA A 365 6.25 -0.84 3.94
CA ALA A 365 7.48 -1.37 4.52
C ALA A 365 7.24 -2.10 5.85
N ALA A 366 6.43 -1.53 6.75
CA ALA A 366 6.09 -2.18 8.03
C ALA A 366 5.34 -3.51 7.82
N ALA A 367 4.58 -3.60 6.74
CA ALA A 367 3.85 -4.80 6.32
C ALA A 367 4.75 -5.86 5.64
N LYS A 368 6.04 -5.59 5.40
CA LYS A 368 6.91 -6.40 4.51
C LYS A 368 6.39 -6.56 3.07
N MET A 369 5.51 -5.66 2.63
CA MET A 369 5.15 -5.51 1.23
C MET A 369 6.32 -4.84 0.48
N ASN A 370 6.42 -5.05 -0.83
CA ASN A 370 7.59 -4.65 -1.61
C ASN A 370 7.27 -3.92 -2.91
N VAL A 371 5.99 -3.79 -3.28
CA VAL A 371 5.55 -3.07 -4.48
C VAL A 371 4.62 -1.92 -4.08
N LEU A 372 4.94 -0.71 -4.53
CA LEU A 372 3.98 0.37 -4.64
C LEU A 372 3.61 0.49 -6.12
N HIS A 373 2.41 0.03 -6.43
CA HIS A 373 1.80 0.28 -7.71
C HIS A 373 1.13 1.65 -7.63
N TRP A 374 1.71 2.63 -8.33
CA TRP A 374 1.20 3.99 -8.40
C TRP A 374 0.41 4.21 -9.70
N HIS A 375 -0.91 4.23 -9.58
CA HIS A 375 -1.82 4.59 -10.66
C HIS A 375 -1.91 6.12 -10.73
N VAL A 376 -1.09 6.72 -11.59
CA VAL A 376 -0.86 8.17 -11.58
C VAL A 376 -1.83 8.96 -12.43
N SER A 377 -2.37 8.38 -13.51
CA SER A 377 -3.21 9.07 -14.48
C SER A 377 -4.48 8.29 -14.76
N ASP A 378 -5.56 9.01 -15.05
CA ASP A 378 -6.84 8.42 -15.43
C ASP A 378 -7.71 9.45 -16.18
N ALA A 379 -8.97 9.16 -16.45
CA ALA A 379 -9.85 10.05 -17.21
C ALA A 379 -10.08 11.39 -16.48
N GLN A 380 -10.12 11.35 -15.15
CA GLN A 380 -10.42 12.49 -14.30
C GLN A 380 -9.25 13.48 -14.20
N SER A 381 -7.99 13.02 -14.15
CA SER A 381 -6.83 13.92 -14.13
C SER A 381 -5.51 13.29 -14.60
N PHE A 382 -4.53 14.16 -14.85
CA PHE A 382 -3.13 13.81 -15.11
C PHE A 382 -2.23 14.67 -14.20
N PRO A 383 -2.02 14.29 -12.94
CA PRO A 383 -1.30 15.09 -11.94
C PRO A 383 0.23 15.05 -12.11
N MET A 384 0.77 14.17 -12.96
CA MET A 384 2.20 14.10 -13.22
C MET A 384 2.61 15.25 -14.16
N ARG A 385 3.12 16.35 -13.61
CA ARG A 385 3.81 17.39 -14.39
C ARG A 385 5.30 17.25 -14.16
N PHE A 386 6.07 17.07 -15.23
CA PHE A 386 7.53 17.10 -15.15
C PHE A 386 8.09 18.46 -14.64
N ASP A 387 7.22 19.48 -14.49
CA ASP A 387 7.60 20.83 -14.03
C ASP A 387 6.81 21.41 -12.81
N ASP A 388 5.74 20.80 -12.24
CA ASP A 388 5.01 21.45 -11.12
C ASP A 388 4.35 20.55 -10.05
N VAL A 389 3.35 19.70 -10.37
CA VAL A 389 2.48 19.07 -9.35
C VAL A 389 3.09 17.81 -8.70
N TYR A 390 3.76 16.99 -9.49
CA TYR A 390 4.74 15.99 -9.02
C TYR A 390 6.01 16.21 -9.83
N MET A 391 6.90 17.11 -9.39
CA MET A 391 8.09 17.46 -10.16
C MET A 391 8.95 16.23 -10.43
N GLU A 392 9.69 16.20 -11.56
CA GLU A 392 10.63 15.10 -11.85
C GLU A 392 11.63 14.88 -10.70
N LYS A 393 12.05 15.97 -10.06
CA LYS A 393 12.86 15.91 -8.84
C LYS A 393 12.11 15.25 -7.70
N ASP A 394 10.88 15.65 -7.41
CA ASP A 394 10.13 15.11 -6.28
C ASP A 394 9.76 13.63 -6.47
N VAL A 395 9.49 13.22 -7.72
CA VAL A 395 9.30 11.82 -8.08
C VAL A 395 10.60 11.04 -7.89
N ARG A 396 11.75 11.58 -8.31
CA ARG A 396 13.06 10.95 -8.06
C ARG A 396 13.38 10.88 -6.57
N ASP A 397 13.14 11.95 -5.81
CA ASP A 397 13.33 12.01 -4.37
C ASP A 397 12.38 11.04 -3.64
N PHE A 398 11.17 10.85 -4.16
CA PHE A 398 10.22 9.85 -3.66
C PHE A 398 10.67 8.42 -3.95
N VAL A 399 11.14 8.14 -5.17
CA VAL A 399 11.72 6.85 -5.56
C VAL A 399 12.98 6.56 -4.74
N GLU A 400 13.83 7.55 -4.51
CA GLU A 400 15.01 7.43 -3.66
C GLU A 400 14.64 7.23 -2.18
N TYR A 401 13.64 7.97 -1.68
CA TYR A 401 13.09 7.81 -0.33
C TYR A 401 12.58 6.38 -0.10
N TRP A 402 11.83 5.85 -1.07
CA TRP A 402 11.36 4.47 -1.06
C TRP A 402 12.53 3.47 -1.09
N GLY A 403 13.65 3.88 -1.69
CA GLY A 403 14.79 3.03 -2.01
C GLY A 403 14.50 2.20 -3.26
N PRO A 404 15.38 1.26 -3.64
CA PRO A 404 15.18 0.42 -4.82
C PRO A 404 13.93 -0.48 -4.79
N ARG A 405 13.07 -0.37 -3.76
CA ARG A 405 11.73 -0.97 -3.65
C ARG A 405 10.90 -0.62 -4.89
N ASP A 406 10.10 -1.57 -5.37
CA ASP A 406 9.52 -1.51 -6.72
C ASP A 406 8.40 -0.46 -6.78
N SER A 407 8.73 0.76 -7.22
CA SER A 407 7.78 1.80 -7.55
C SER A 407 7.40 1.67 -9.02
N ARG A 408 6.13 1.41 -9.32
CA ARG A 408 5.63 1.24 -10.69
C ARG A 408 4.63 2.34 -11.00
N ILE A 409 4.96 3.24 -11.94
CA ILE A 409 3.99 4.22 -12.46
C ILE A 409 3.16 3.58 -13.58
N ARG A 410 1.84 3.80 -13.54
CA ARG A 410 0.89 3.28 -14.53
C ARG A 410 0.20 4.34 -15.37
N HIS A 411 -0.20 3.90 -16.55
CA HIS A 411 -1.11 4.57 -17.46
C HIS A 411 -2.32 3.66 -17.74
N SER A 412 -3.53 4.20 -17.84
CA SER A 412 -4.78 3.48 -18.11
C SER A 412 -5.45 3.97 -19.41
N TRP A 413 -6.45 3.24 -19.91
CA TRP A 413 -7.23 3.66 -21.09
C TRP A 413 -8.26 4.74 -20.80
N HIS A 414 -8.51 4.96 -19.51
CA HIS A 414 -9.20 6.11 -18.99
C HIS A 414 -8.36 7.36 -19.25
N THR A 415 -8.59 8.01 -20.39
CA THR A 415 -7.65 9.00 -20.94
C THR A 415 -8.30 10.33 -21.30
N PHE A 416 -9.50 10.61 -20.79
CA PHE A 416 -10.16 11.89 -21.04
C PHE A 416 -9.29 13.10 -20.67
N SER A 417 -8.56 13.04 -19.54
CA SER A 417 -7.64 14.10 -19.10
C SER A 417 -6.57 14.47 -20.13
N PHE A 418 -6.19 13.56 -21.02
CA PHE A 418 -5.22 13.78 -22.08
C PHE A 418 -5.76 14.74 -23.15
N SER A 419 -7.07 14.81 -23.31
CA SER A 419 -7.73 15.66 -24.30
C SER A 419 -7.48 17.16 -24.06
N HIS A 420 -7.17 17.56 -22.83
CA HIS A 420 -6.85 18.94 -22.49
C HIS A 420 -5.58 19.46 -23.19
N ALA A 421 -4.58 18.58 -23.40
CA ALA A 421 -3.35 18.93 -24.10
C ALA A 421 -3.29 18.35 -25.51
N HIS A 422 -3.90 17.18 -25.72
CA HIS A 422 -3.90 16.42 -26.96
C HIS A 422 -5.33 16.00 -27.34
N PRO A 423 -6.19 16.92 -27.79
CA PRO A 423 -7.59 16.61 -28.08
C PRO A 423 -7.75 15.62 -29.24
N SER A 424 -6.83 15.63 -30.21
CA SER A 424 -6.91 14.79 -31.41
C SER A 424 -6.67 13.29 -31.17
N ILE A 425 -6.17 12.91 -30.00
CA ILE A 425 -5.82 11.51 -29.69
C ILE A 425 -6.82 10.84 -28.77
N VAL A 426 -7.88 11.53 -28.34
CA VAL A 426 -8.91 10.98 -27.45
C VAL A 426 -10.22 10.85 -28.22
N VAL A 427 -10.76 9.64 -28.29
CA VAL A 427 -12.10 9.35 -28.80
C VAL A 427 -13.10 9.24 -27.65
N CYS A 428 -14.39 9.42 -27.96
CA CYS A 428 -15.51 9.34 -27.02
C CYS A 428 -15.34 10.19 -25.74
N GLY A 429 -14.55 11.28 -25.80
CA GLY A 429 -14.28 12.14 -24.66
C GLY A 429 -15.54 12.79 -24.09
N ASN A 430 -15.79 12.57 -22.81
CA ASN A 430 -16.94 13.06 -22.04
C ASN A 430 -18.30 12.87 -22.74
N ARG A 431 -18.48 11.71 -23.38
CA ARG A 431 -19.69 11.37 -24.12
C ARG A 431 -20.78 10.89 -23.17
N GLN A 432 -22.03 11.23 -23.51
CA GLN A 432 -23.21 10.92 -22.69
C GLN A 432 -24.27 10.17 -23.52
N PRO A 433 -25.11 9.32 -22.88
CA PRO A 433 -25.01 8.91 -21.47
C PRO A 433 -23.76 8.04 -21.25
N TYR A 434 -22.98 8.33 -20.19
CA TYR A 434 -21.66 7.71 -20.01
C TYR A 434 -21.63 6.17 -20.01
N PRO A 435 -22.65 5.42 -19.51
CA PRO A 435 -22.58 3.95 -19.46
C PRO A 435 -22.44 3.30 -20.83
N ASP A 436 -22.89 3.97 -21.90
CA ASP A 436 -22.74 3.49 -23.27
C ASP A 436 -21.29 3.61 -23.77
N TRP A 437 -20.46 4.45 -23.14
CA TRP A 437 -19.14 4.85 -23.63
C TRP A 437 -18.00 4.61 -22.62
N GLY A 438 -18.30 4.17 -21.40
CA GLY A 438 -17.28 3.87 -20.39
C GLY A 438 -17.88 3.39 -19.07
N ALA A 439 -17.03 2.86 -18.19
CA ALA A 439 -17.43 2.36 -16.87
C ALA A 439 -17.75 3.48 -15.87
N SER A 440 -17.12 4.65 -16.02
CA SER A 440 -17.36 5.83 -15.20
C SER A 440 -17.24 7.14 -16.00
N PRO A 441 -17.87 8.24 -15.55
CA PRO A 441 -17.63 9.56 -16.12
C PRO A 441 -16.33 10.20 -15.57
N PRO A 442 -15.65 11.05 -16.37
CA PRO A 442 -15.88 11.29 -17.79
C PRO A 442 -15.35 10.14 -18.66
N THR A 443 -16.03 9.84 -19.76
CA THR A 443 -15.57 8.80 -20.71
C THR A 443 -14.41 9.30 -21.57
N GLY A 444 -13.61 8.40 -22.12
CA GLY A 444 -12.59 8.75 -23.11
C GLY A 444 -11.50 7.70 -23.24
N GLN A 445 -11.19 7.32 -24.48
CA GLN A 445 -10.16 6.34 -24.82
C GLN A 445 -9.18 6.91 -25.85
N LEU A 446 -7.94 6.42 -25.87
CA LEU A 446 -7.00 6.79 -26.91
C LEU A 446 -7.49 6.33 -28.29
N ASP A 447 -7.24 7.14 -29.31
CA ASP A 447 -7.44 6.79 -30.72
C ASP A 447 -6.35 5.80 -31.15
N PRO A 448 -6.69 4.54 -31.46
CA PRO A 448 -5.71 3.52 -31.81
C PRO A 448 -5.17 3.66 -33.25
N THR A 449 -5.76 4.53 -34.06
CA THR A 449 -5.37 4.73 -35.45
C THR A 449 -4.48 5.96 -35.62
N ASN A 450 -4.57 6.93 -34.73
CA ASN A 450 -3.84 8.19 -34.80
C ASN A 450 -2.34 8.01 -34.46
N PRO A 451 -1.40 8.34 -35.37
CA PRO A 451 0.04 8.27 -35.10
C PRO A 451 0.49 9.11 -33.89
N ALA A 452 -0.17 10.25 -33.63
CA ALA A 452 0.17 11.14 -32.52
C ALA A 452 -0.06 10.49 -31.14
N THR A 453 -0.97 9.50 -31.06
CA THR A 453 -1.16 8.66 -29.86
C THR A 453 0.14 7.96 -29.48
N TYR A 454 0.78 7.33 -30.47
CA TYR A 454 2.00 6.56 -30.28
C TYR A 454 3.21 7.45 -29.99
N ASP A 455 3.28 8.65 -30.59
CA ASP A 455 4.32 9.63 -30.27
C ASP A 455 4.24 10.08 -28.81
N LEU A 456 3.04 10.31 -28.29
CA LEU A 456 2.84 10.67 -26.89
C LEU A 456 3.23 9.50 -25.97
N ILE A 457 2.74 8.28 -26.26
CA ILE A 457 3.08 7.09 -25.48
C ILE A 457 4.59 6.89 -25.44
N LYS A 458 5.30 7.05 -26.58
CA LYS A 458 6.76 6.93 -26.64
C LYS A 458 7.45 7.91 -25.70
N ARG A 459 7.02 9.18 -25.70
CA ARG A 459 7.59 10.23 -24.83
C ARG A 459 7.36 9.91 -23.36
N LEU A 460 6.14 9.55 -22.99
CA LEU A 460 5.78 9.18 -21.61
C LEU A 460 6.54 7.94 -21.15
N ALA A 461 6.55 6.88 -21.96
CA ALA A 461 7.30 5.65 -21.71
C ALA A 461 8.80 5.93 -21.52
N THR A 462 9.39 6.77 -22.37
CA THR A 462 10.81 7.14 -22.26
C THR A 462 11.11 7.83 -20.94
N ALA A 463 10.25 8.77 -20.52
CA ALA A 463 10.40 9.47 -19.25
C ALA A 463 10.26 8.52 -18.05
N VAL A 464 9.24 7.65 -18.06
CA VAL A 464 9.03 6.64 -17.02
C VAL A 464 10.21 5.67 -16.97
N TYR A 465 10.68 5.15 -18.10
CA TYR A 465 11.75 4.15 -18.13
C TYR A 465 13.11 4.67 -17.67
N ARG A 466 13.34 5.99 -17.72
CA ARG A 466 14.53 6.65 -17.15
C ARG A 466 14.49 6.71 -15.63
N SER A 467 13.30 6.91 -15.07
CA SER A 467 13.11 7.11 -13.64
C SER A 467 12.84 5.82 -12.86
N PHE A 468 12.34 4.77 -13.53
CA PHE A 468 11.86 3.54 -12.88
C PHE A 468 12.53 2.28 -13.44
N PRO A 469 13.09 1.41 -12.59
CA PRO A 469 14.07 0.41 -13.03
C PRO A 469 13.48 -0.88 -13.65
N MET A 470 12.27 -1.36 -13.32
CA MET A 470 11.94 -2.78 -13.53
C MET A 470 10.62 -3.07 -14.26
N TYR A 471 9.48 -2.75 -13.65
CA TYR A 471 8.16 -3.08 -14.17
C TYR A 471 7.38 -1.84 -14.50
N VAL A 472 6.65 -1.88 -15.61
CA VAL A 472 5.70 -0.83 -15.99
C VAL A 472 4.41 -1.49 -16.38
N HIS A 473 3.31 -0.88 -15.95
CA HIS A 473 2.00 -1.42 -16.27
C HIS A 473 1.22 -0.42 -17.10
N TRP A 474 0.66 -0.94 -18.19
CA TRP A 474 0.06 -0.14 -19.25
C TRP A 474 -1.47 -0.11 -19.19
N GLY A 475 -2.05 -0.67 -18.14
CA GLY A 475 -3.49 -0.62 -17.88
C GLY A 475 -4.15 -1.68 -18.73
N HIS A 476 -4.91 -1.25 -19.74
CA HIS A 476 -5.70 -2.12 -20.63
C HIS A 476 -6.97 -2.70 -20.01
N ASP A 477 -7.45 -2.07 -18.96
CA ASP A 477 -8.75 -2.30 -18.36
C ASP A 477 -9.89 -1.64 -19.14
N GLU A 478 -11.08 -2.23 -19.06
CA GLU A 478 -12.38 -1.63 -19.39
C GLU A 478 -12.49 -0.96 -20.77
N ILE A 479 -11.85 -1.53 -21.79
CA ILE A 479 -11.97 -1.05 -23.18
C ILE A 479 -13.44 -1.14 -23.62
N ASN A 480 -14.06 0.00 -23.88
CA ASN A 480 -15.42 0.10 -24.39
C ASN A 480 -15.43 0.02 -25.93
N ALA A 481 -16.15 -0.97 -26.45
CA ALA A 481 -16.26 -1.22 -27.89
C ALA A 481 -16.96 -0.08 -28.66
N ASN A 482 -17.91 0.62 -28.04
CA ASN A 482 -18.63 1.72 -28.70
C ASN A 482 -17.69 2.89 -28.99
N CYS A 483 -16.72 3.16 -28.11
CA CYS A 483 -15.67 4.17 -28.36
C CYS A 483 -14.82 3.85 -29.59
N TRP A 484 -14.66 2.58 -29.94
CA TRP A 484 -13.86 2.12 -31.10
C TRP A 484 -14.69 1.58 -32.26
N SER A 485 -16.01 1.73 -32.23
CA SER A 485 -16.93 1.22 -33.24
C SER A 485 -16.62 1.66 -34.67
N ASN A 486 -15.94 2.81 -34.84
CA ASN A 486 -15.55 3.34 -36.15
C ASN A 486 -14.25 2.74 -36.70
N PHE A 487 -13.56 1.89 -35.95
CA PHE A 487 -12.29 1.28 -36.34
C PHE A 487 -12.47 -0.19 -36.69
N ASP A 488 -11.76 -0.65 -37.72
CA ASP A 488 -11.75 -2.05 -38.16
C ASP A 488 -13.14 -2.70 -38.29
N GLY A 489 -14.12 -1.93 -38.77
CA GLY A 489 -15.50 -2.40 -38.94
C GLY A 489 -16.24 -2.68 -37.62
N GLY A 490 -15.78 -2.11 -36.51
CA GLY A 490 -16.31 -2.33 -35.16
C GLY A 490 -15.70 -3.54 -34.44
N ASP A 491 -14.75 -4.24 -35.05
CA ASP A 491 -14.04 -5.35 -34.41
C ASP A 491 -12.98 -4.81 -33.43
N THR A 492 -13.39 -4.73 -32.17
CA THR A 492 -12.54 -4.27 -31.05
C THR A 492 -11.34 -5.20 -30.84
N LYS A 493 -11.47 -6.51 -31.10
CA LYS A 493 -10.36 -7.46 -30.94
C LYS A 493 -9.28 -7.23 -31.99
N THR A 494 -9.68 -7.03 -33.25
CA THR A 494 -8.74 -6.69 -34.33
C THR A 494 -8.10 -5.31 -34.09
N THR A 495 -8.90 -4.32 -33.67
CA THR A 495 -8.41 -2.98 -33.34
C THR A 495 -7.36 -3.05 -32.22
N LEU A 496 -7.64 -3.80 -31.15
CA LEU A 496 -6.72 -3.96 -30.03
C LEU A 496 -5.44 -4.69 -30.46
N ALA A 497 -5.55 -5.77 -31.25
CA ALA A 497 -4.38 -6.51 -31.73
C ALA A 497 -3.43 -5.60 -32.53
N LYS A 498 -3.96 -4.76 -33.43
CA LYS A 498 -3.17 -3.78 -34.17
C LYS A 498 -2.58 -2.70 -33.27
N PHE A 499 -3.35 -2.24 -32.27
CA PHE A 499 -2.86 -1.28 -31.29
C PHE A 499 -1.69 -1.85 -30.48
N HIS A 500 -1.83 -3.07 -29.95
CA HIS A 500 -0.82 -3.76 -29.17
C HIS A 500 0.48 -3.96 -29.96
N GLU A 501 0.39 -4.37 -31.22
CA GLU A 501 1.57 -4.57 -32.04
C GLU A 501 2.30 -3.24 -32.33
N ARG A 502 1.58 -2.12 -32.44
CA ARG A 502 2.20 -0.78 -32.51
C ARG A 502 2.77 -0.35 -31.16
N LEU A 503 2.05 -0.58 -30.06
CA LEU A 503 2.49 -0.28 -28.70
C LEU A 503 3.79 -0.99 -28.40
N ARG A 504 3.89 -2.30 -28.67
CA ARG A 504 5.10 -3.11 -28.47
C ARG A 504 6.32 -2.48 -29.13
N ARG A 505 6.20 -2.04 -30.39
CA ARG A 505 7.28 -1.34 -31.10
C ARG A 505 7.65 -0.01 -30.44
N VAL A 506 6.65 0.79 -30.09
CA VAL A 506 6.85 2.08 -29.43
C VAL A 506 7.54 1.93 -28.08
N LEU A 507 7.16 0.93 -27.29
CA LEU A 507 7.79 0.64 -26.00
C LEU A 507 9.22 0.15 -26.17
N ALA A 508 9.50 -0.68 -27.18
CA ALA A 508 10.88 -1.07 -27.50
C ALA A 508 11.74 0.14 -27.90
N GLU A 509 11.21 1.06 -28.71
CA GLU A 509 11.89 2.30 -29.05
C GLU A 509 12.11 3.22 -27.84
N ALA A 510 11.13 3.30 -26.93
CA ALA A 510 11.23 4.06 -25.69
C ALA A 510 12.30 3.47 -24.75
N THR A 511 12.39 2.14 -24.66
CA THR A 511 13.44 1.42 -23.94
C THR A 511 14.82 1.80 -24.48
N VAL A 512 15.02 1.77 -25.80
CA VAL A 512 16.29 2.20 -26.42
C VAL A 512 16.57 3.68 -26.13
N ALA A 513 15.57 4.55 -26.24
CA ALA A 513 15.71 5.98 -25.98
C ALA A 513 15.99 6.34 -24.50
N ALA A 514 15.64 5.45 -23.57
CA ALA A 514 15.92 5.60 -22.14
C ALA A 514 17.38 5.25 -21.77
N GLY A 515 18.15 4.57 -22.64
CA GLY A 515 19.57 4.25 -22.44
C GLY A 515 19.83 2.97 -21.61
N SER A 516 21.11 2.60 -21.45
CA SER A 516 21.58 1.26 -21.00
C SER A 516 21.11 0.77 -19.61
N LYS A 517 20.38 1.56 -18.84
CA LYS A 517 19.70 1.14 -17.60
C LYS A 517 18.29 0.57 -17.84
N SER A 518 17.87 0.42 -19.10
CA SER A 518 16.51 0.02 -19.47
C SER A 518 16.35 -1.44 -19.93
N VAL A 519 17.42 -2.25 -19.89
CA VAL A 519 17.37 -3.65 -20.32
C VAL A 519 16.44 -4.44 -19.37
N ASP A 520 15.51 -5.22 -19.95
CA ASP A 520 14.51 -6.07 -19.27
C ASP A 520 13.32 -5.38 -18.55
N LYS A 521 12.74 -4.30 -19.13
CA LYS A 521 11.42 -3.81 -18.65
C LYS A 521 10.34 -4.87 -18.86
N LYS A 522 9.68 -5.26 -17.77
CA LYS A 522 8.57 -6.21 -17.79
C LYS A 522 7.23 -5.46 -17.79
N VAL A 523 6.47 -5.65 -18.86
CA VAL A 523 5.16 -5.02 -19.02
C VAL A 523 4.09 -5.83 -18.30
N ILE A 524 3.17 -5.15 -17.64
CA ILE A 524 1.98 -5.76 -17.03
C ILE A 524 0.74 -5.07 -17.59
N VAL A 525 -0.33 -5.85 -17.74
CA VAL A 525 -1.65 -5.38 -18.14
C VAL A 525 -2.70 -5.96 -17.20
N TRP A 526 -3.85 -5.30 -17.13
CA TRP A 526 -5.07 -5.89 -16.56
C TRP A 526 -5.53 -7.08 -17.40
N GLU A 527 -6.56 -7.78 -16.96
CA GLU A 527 -6.90 -9.10 -17.51
C GLU A 527 -7.54 -9.06 -18.90
N GLU A 528 -8.23 -7.98 -19.25
CA GLU A 528 -9.11 -7.88 -20.41
C GLU A 528 -8.42 -8.17 -21.76
N PRO A 529 -7.18 -7.72 -22.04
CA PRO A 529 -6.47 -8.10 -23.25
C PRO A 529 -6.29 -9.62 -23.38
N PHE A 530 -6.06 -10.30 -22.25
CA PHE A 530 -5.83 -11.74 -22.22
C PHE A 530 -7.15 -12.52 -22.18
N THR A 531 -8.01 -12.24 -21.20
CA THR A 531 -9.21 -13.03 -20.89
C THR A 531 -10.38 -12.74 -21.84
N HIS A 532 -10.64 -11.46 -22.15
CA HIS A 532 -11.80 -11.07 -22.96
C HIS A 532 -11.45 -10.96 -24.44
N LEU A 533 -10.26 -10.47 -24.76
CA LEU A 533 -9.87 -10.15 -26.14
C LEU A 533 -8.91 -11.19 -26.73
N GLY A 534 -8.43 -12.15 -25.93
CA GLY A 534 -7.73 -13.33 -26.39
C GLY A 534 -6.35 -13.05 -27.00
N LEU A 535 -5.66 -12.01 -26.52
CA LEU A 535 -4.29 -11.69 -26.92
C LEU A 535 -3.28 -12.56 -26.16
N GLU A 536 -2.35 -13.14 -26.91
CA GLU A 536 -1.23 -13.94 -26.39
C GLU A 536 -1.66 -15.06 -25.43
N THR A 537 -2.82 -15.68 -25.68
CA THR A 537 -3.35 -16.83 -24.93
C THR A 537 -2.65 -18.15 -25.24
N SER A 538 -1.76 -18.15 -26.23
CA SER A 538 -0.89 -19.27 -26.58
C SER A 538 0.56 -18.95 -26.19
N PRO A 539 1.39 -19.99 -25.94
CA PRO A 539 2.82 -19.80 -25.69
C PRO A 539 3.46 -18.91 -26.74
N THR A 540 4.00 -17.78 -26.31
CA THR A 540 4.66 -16.79 -27.17
C THR A 540 6.09 -16.59 -26.67
N PRO A 541 7.12 -16.66 -27.53
CA PRO A 541 8.50 -16.38 -27.12
C PRO A 541 8.61 -15.03 -26.42
N ALA A 542 9.42 -14.94 -25.36
CA ALA A 542 9.52 -13.74 -24.52
C ALA A 542 9.90 -12.48 -25.31
N GLU A 543 10.75 -12.60 -26.33
CA GLU A 543 11.13 -11.50 -27.24
C GLU A 543 9.97 -10.96 -28.11
N ASN A 544 8.92 -11.77 -28.30
CA ASN A 544 7.72 -11.44 -29.07
C ASN A 544 6.50 -11.18 -28.17
N THR A 545 6.70 -11.15 -26.85
CA THR A 545 5.64 -10.87 -25.88
C THR A 545 5.35 -9.37 -25.82
N THR A 546 4.08 -8.98 -25.77
CA THR A 546 3.68 -7.59 -25.50
C THR A 546 3.66 -7.35 -23.99
N PHE A 547 3.26 -8.35 -23.21
CA PHE A 547 3.20 -8.26 -21.75
C PHE A 547 3.80 -9.51 -21.08
N HIS A 548 4.43 -9.30 -19.94
CA HIS A 548 5.06 -10.33 -19.12
C HIS A 548 4.09 -10.92 -18.08
N ALA A 549 3.23 -10.09 -17.50
CA ALA A 549 2.26 -10.52 -16.50
C ALA A 549 0.86 -9.96 -16.78
N VAL A 550 -0.14 -10.69 -16.30
CA VAL A 550 -1.56 -10.34 -16.34
C VAL A 550 -2.05 -10.13 -14.90
N GLN A 551 -2.68 -9.00 -14.63
CA GLN A 551 -3.27 -8.70 -13.33
C GLN A 551 -4.78 -8.95 -13.35
N LEU A 552 -5.24 -9.86 -12.50
CA LEU A 552 -6.63 -10.30 -12.40
C LEU A 552 -7.39 -9.49 -11.35
N TRP A 553 -8.53 -8.91 -11.70
CA TRP A 553 -9.31 -8.06 -10.80
C TRP A 553 -10.80 -8.45 -10.70
N VAL A 554 -11.33 -9.19 -11.67
CA VAL A 554 -12.72 -9.66 -11.66
C VAL A 554 -12.86 -10.91 -10.80
N LYS A 555 -12.17 -12.00 -11.19
CA LYS A 555 -12.16 -13.26 -10.45
C LYS A 555 -10.91 -14.07 -10.79
N SER A 556 -10.07 -14.39 -9.80
CA SER A 556 -8.96 -15.32 -10.01
C SER A 556 -9.39 -16.75 -9.72
N SER A 557 -9.80 -17.47 -10.77
CA SER A 557 -10.08 -18.90 -10.68
C SER A 557 -8.84 -19.75 -11.02
N PRO A 558 -8.76 -21.00 -10.52
CA PRO A 558 -7.67 -21.92 -10.88
C PRO A 558 -7.51 -22.10 -12.40
N GLU A 559 -8.62 -22.09 -13.14
CA GLU A 559 -8.63 -22.24 -14.60
C GLU A 559 -7.97 -21.04 -15.30
N THR A 560 -8.32 -19.81 -14.89
CA THR A 560 -7.72 -18.59 -15.45
C THR A 560 -6.23 -18.52 -15.16
N LEU A 561 -5.83 -18.86 -13.93
CA LEU A 561 -4.42 -18.92 -13.55
C LEU A 561 -3.63 -19.96 -14.36
N ALA A 562 -4.20 -21.15 -14.55
CA ALA A 562 -3.60 -22.21 -15.37
C ALA A 562 -3.49 -21.78 -16.84
N ALA A 563 -4.48 -21.07 -17.39
CA ALA A 563 -4.43 -20.55 -18.75
C ALA A 563 -3.32 -19.51 -18.96
N ILE A 564 -3.17 -18.56 -18.02
CA ILE A 564 -2.08 -17.56 -18.03
C ILE A 564 -0.71 -18.25 -18.00
N GLN A 565 -0.56 -19.25 -17.13
CA GLN A 565 0.67 -20.02 -17.03
C GLN A 565 0.95 -20.83 -18.30
N ALA A 566 -0.07 -21.48 -18.87
CA ALA A 566 0.05 -22.24 -20.12
C ALA A 566 0.46 -21.34 -21.30
N ALA A 567 0.10 -20.06 -21.27
CA ALA A 567 0.55 -19.06 -22.24
C ALA A 567 1.99 -18.55 -22.01
N GLY A 568 2.68 -19.03 -20.97
CA GLY A 568 4.02 -18.61 -20.59
C GLY A 568 4.07 -17.24 -19.91
N LYS A 569 2.95 -16.78 -19.34
CA LYS A 569 2.84 -15.48 -18.65
C LYS A 569 2.82 -15.66 -17.13
N GLN A 570 3.05 -14.56 -16.42
CA GLN A 570 2.89 -14.48 -14.96
C GLN A 570 1.51 -13.93 -14.58
N ALA A 571 1.00 -14.32 -13.41
CA ALA A 571 -0.26 -13.79 -12.87
C ALA A 571 -0.01 -12.97 -11.59
N ILE A 572 -0.69 -11.83 -11.49
CA ILE A 572 -0.82 -11.03 -10.27
C ILE A 572 -2.30 -10.99 -9.90
N VAL A 573 -2.65 -11.28 -8.64
CA VAL A 573 -4.05 -11.31 -8.19
C VAL A 573 -4.42 -10.04 -7.44
N SER A 574 -5.55 -9.44 -7.82
CA SER A 574 -6.19 -8.29 -7.19
C SER A 574 -7.72 -8.44 -7.22
N ASP A 575 -8.23 -9.63 -6.91
CA ASP A 575 -9.66 -9.97 -6.96
C ASP A 575 -10.51 -8.94 -6.18
N SER A 576 -11.41 -8.26 -6.88
CA SER A 576 -12.29 -7.22 -6.33
C SER A 576 -13.27 -7.75 -5.27
N ASN A 577 -13.50 -9.06 -5.24
CA ASN A 577 -14.28 -9.70 -4.19
C ASN A 577 -13.54 -9.84 -2.86
N ALA A 578 -12.23 -9.61 -2.85
CA ALA A 578 -11.38 -9.79 -1.67
C ALA A 578 -10.52 -8.57 -1.35
N TRP A 579 -9.83 -8.00 -2.34
CA TRP A 579 -8.68 -7.11 -2.13
C TRP A 579 -8.87 -5.68 -2.66
N TYR A 580 -10.07 -5.32 -3.10
CA TYR A 580 -10.45 -3.92 -3.36
C TYR A 580 -10.85 -3.24 -2.05
N LEU A 581 -10.06 -2.26 -1.65
CA LEU A 581 -10.18 -1.57 -0.36
C LEU A 581 -11.11 -0.35 -0.44
N ASP A 582 -11.39 0.16 -1.64
CA ASP A 582 -12.31 1.28 -1.91
C ASP A 582 -13.79 0.90 -1.71
N CYS A 583 -14.13 -0.38 -1.81
CA CYS A 583 -15.51 -0.88 -1.75
C CYS A 583 -16.28 -0.53 -0.47
N GLY A 584 -17.62 -0.48 -0.61
CA GLY A 584 -18.57 -0.32 0.51
C GLY A 584 -18.76 1.11 1.00
N GLN A 585 -18.60 2.10 0.13
CA GLN A 585 -18.77 3.53 0.43
C GLN A 585 -20.10 4.12 -0.10
N GLY A 586 -20.99 3.26 -0.61
CA GLY A 586 -22.18 3.69 -1.34
C GLY A 586 -21.85 4.13 -2.78
N ALA A 587 -22.81 4.76 -3.45
CA ALA A 587 -22.59 5.36 -4.77
C ALA A 587 -22.07 6.80 -4.66
N TRP A 588 -21.30 7.22 -5.66
CA TRP A 588 -20.77 8.58 -5.80
C TRP A 588 -21.38 9.37 -6.95
N LEU A 589 -22.16 8.73 -7.83
CA LEU A 589 -22.85 9.39 -8.93
C LEU A 589 -23.95 10.31 -8.38
N THR A 590 -24.09 11.49 -8.99
CA THR A 590 -24.92 12.58 -8.46
C THR A 590 -26.42 12.29 -8.44
N ASP A 591 -26.89 11.35 -9.24
CA ASP A 591 -28.29 10.95 -9.37
C ASP A 591 -28.58 9.55 -8.78
N ALA A 592 -27.63 8.97 -8.06
CA ALA A 592 -27.81 7.72 -7.34
C ALA A 592 -28.89 7.85 -6.26
N ARG A 593 -29.99 7.09 -6.39
CA ARG A 593 -31.19 7.22 -5.54
C ARG A 593 -31.27 6.27 -4.34
N THR A 594 -30.34 5.32 -4.21
CA THR A 594 -30.31 4.34 -3.11
C THR A 594 -28.88 4.09 -2.61
N GLU A 595 -28.74 3.80 -1.32
CA GLU A 595 -27.45 3.54 -0.66
C GLU A 595 -26.76 2.25 -1.16
N ASP A 596 -27.54 1.31 -1.68
CA ASP A 596 -27.08 0.02 -2.23
C ASP A 596 -26.44 0.11 -3.64
N LEU A 597 -26.25 1.33 -4.18
CA LEU A 597 -25.72 1.53 -5.55
C LEU A 597 -24.19 1.49 -5.64
N GLY A 598 -23.48 1.24 -4.53
CA GLY A 598 -22.05 0.95 -4.59
C GLY A 598 -21.78 -0.34 -5.37
N TRP A 599 -20.83 -0.31 -6.31
CA TRP A 599 -20.61 -1.45 -7.21
C TRP A 599 -20.02 -2.69 -6.52
N CYS A 600 -19.39 -2.54 -5.34
CA CYS A 600 -18.80 -3.63 -4.56
C CYS A 600 -18.97 -3.44 -3.04
N LYS A 601 -19.00 -4.56 -2.31
CA LYS A 601 -19.21 -4.62 -0.85
C LYS A 601 -17.94 -4.31 -0.07
N TYR A 602 -18.07 -3.68 1.11
CA TYR A 602 -16.95 -3.41 2.00
C TYR A 602 -16.16 -4.70 2.32
N ARG A 603 -14.83 -4.62 2.22
CA ARG A 603 -13.92 -5.71 2.60
C ARG A 603 -13.35 -5.43 3.98
N SER A 604 -13.76 -6.23 4.97
CA SER A 604 -13.17 -6.21 6.31
C SER A 604 -11.76 -6.80 6.28
N TRP A 605 -10.97 -6.54 7.32
CA TRP A 605 -9.63 -7.13 7.39
C TRP A 605 -9.68 -8.67 7.46
N GLN A 606 -10.73 -9.23 8.08
CA GLN A 606 -10.97 -10.68 8.10
C GLN A 606 -11.22 -11.23 6.69
N ALA A 607 -12.06 -10.56 5.89
CA ALA A 607 -12.34 -10.97 4.52
C ALA A 607 -11.08 -10.89 3.64
N VAL A 608 -10.28 -9.83 3.79
CA VAL A 608 -8.99 -9.68 3.11
C VAL A 608 -8.02 -10.81 3.49
N TYR A 609 -7.97 -11.20 4.77
CA TYR A 609 -7.09 -12.22 5.32
C TYR A 609 -7.47 -13.66 4.91
N ALA A 610 -8.79 -13.94 4.90
CA ALA A 610 -9.36 -15.26 4.63
C ALA A 610 -9.19 -15.68 3.16
N TYR A 611 -9.07 -14.72 2.25
CA TYR A 611 -8.87 -15.00 0.84
C TYR A 611 -7.42 -15.43 0.54
N ASP A 612 -7.24 -16.67 0.06
CA ASP A 612 -5.95 -17.23 -0.32
C ASP A 612 -5.95 -17.72 -1.79
N PRO A 613 -5.49 -16.89 -2.73
CA PRO A 613 -5.42 -17.26 -4.14
C PRO A 613 -4.06 -17.84 -4.53
N PHE A 614 -3.18 -18.22 -3.61
CA PHE A 614 -1.77 -18.54 -3.89
C PHE A 614 -1.50 -20.07 -3.99
N PRO A 615 -1.73 -20.74 -5.13
CA PRO A 615 -1.02 -21.97 -5.45
C PRO A 615 0.44 -21.64 -5.84
N ARG A 616 1.32 -22.64 -5.93
CA ARG A 616 2.79 -22.48 -6.15
C ARG A 616 3.21 -21.72 -7.44
N ALA A 617 2.30 -21.28 -8.30
CA ALA A 617 2.58 -20.80 -9.65
C ALA A 617 2.02 -19.41 -9.99
N ILE A 618 1.89 -18.50 -9.00
CA ILE A 618 1.55 -17.09 -9.24
C ILE A 618 2.64 -16.17 -8.72
N LEU A 619 2.85 -15.03 -9.38
CA LEU A 619 3.89 -14.07 -9.01
C LEU A 619 3.60 -13.42 -7.66
N GLY A 620 2.32 -13.21 -7.37
CA GLY A 620 1.85 -12.70 -6.11
C GLY A 620 0.54 -11.93 -6.26
N GLY A 621 0.34 -10.89 -5.46
CA GLY A 621 -0.92 -10.15 -5.45
C GLY A 621 -0.76 -8.69 -5.07
N GLU A 622 -1.84 -7.94 -5.24
CA GLU A 622 -1.95 -6.56 -4.78
C GLU A 622 -3.34 -6.28 -4.21
N VAL A 623 -3.37 -5.56 -3.08
CA VAL A 623 -4.59 -4.84 -2.67
C VAL A 623 -4.73 -3.55 -3.47
N ALA A 624 -5.95 -3.17 -3.81
CA ALA A 624 -6.24 -1.99 -4.61
C ALA A 624 -6.99 -0.92 -3.81
N MET A 625 -6.49 0.31 -3.87
CA MET A 625 -7.17 1.50 -3.36
C MET A 625 -7.44 2.46 -4.52
N TRP A 626 -8.60 2.29 -5.14
CA TRP A 626 -9.16 3.28 -6.06
C TRP A 626 -9.66 4.50 -5.29
N THR A 627 -9.69 5.66 -5.96
CA THR A 627 -9.88 6.95 -5.27
C THR A 627 -11.09 7.75 -5.75
N GLU A 628 -12.16 7.14 -6.24
CA GLU A 628 -13.41 7.84 -6.57
C GLU A 628 -14.01 8.55 -5.34
N GLN A 629 -13.85 7.97 -4.14
CA GLN A 629 -14.37 8.50 -2.86
C GLN A 629 -13.30 8.52 -1.75
N THR A 630 -12.03 8.66 -2.12
CA THR A 630 -10.89 8.58 -1.19
C THR A 630 -9.86 9.63 -1.58
N ASP A 631 -9.34 10.39 -0.62
CA ASP A 631 -8.34 11.43 -0.84
C ASP A 631 -7.30 11.47 0.30
N ALA A 632 -6.52 12.54 0.37
CA ALA A 632 -5.52 12.75 1.41
C ALA A 632 -6.05 12.65 2.84
N ALA A 633 -7.34 12.93 3.08
CA ALA A 633 -7.94 12.98 4.41
C ALA A 633 -8.22 11.58 4.98
N ASN A 634 -8.48 10.58 4.14
CA ASN A 634 -8.94 9.26 4.58
C ASN A 634 -8.16 8.07 3.99
N VAL A 635 -7.25 8.29 3.03
CA VAL A 635 -6.57 7.17 2.34
C VAL A 635 -5.79 6.26 3.29
N LEU A 636 -5.05 6.81 4.25
CA LEU A 636 -4.24 5.98 5.17
C LEU A 636 -5.12 5.11 6.08
N SER A 637 -6.26 5.63 6.54
CA SER A 637 -7.16 4.91 7.44
C SER A 637 -8.00 3.86 6.71
N LYS A 638 -8.25 4.06 5.41
CA LYS A 638 -8.85 3.04 4.55
C LYS A 638 -7.84 1.93 4.20
N VAL A 639 -6.59 2.27 3.86
CA VAL A 639 -5.58 1.27 3.47
C VAL A 639 -5.14 0.43 4.68
N PHE A 640 -4.72 1.09 5.76
CA PHE A 640 -4.22 0.42 6.94
C PHE A 640 -5.31 0.40 8.02
N PRO A 641 -5.52 -0.73 8.70
CA PRO A 641 -4.66 -1.93 8.74
C PRO A 641 -5.06 -3.06 7.77
N ARG A 642 -6.07 -2.88 6.90
CA ARG A 642 -6.51 -3.94 5.97
C ARG A 642 -5.38 -4.46 5.06
N ALA A 643 -4.48 -3.59 4.62
CA ALA A 643 -3.29 -4.00 3.86
C ALA A 643 -2.36 -4.96 4.65
N PHE A 644 -2.33 -4.90 5.98
CA PHE A 644 -1.57 -5.87 6.78
C PHE A 644 -2.16 -7.28 6.72
N ALA A 645 -3.49 -7.40 6.58
CA ALA A 645 -4.13 -8.69 6.43
C ALA A 645 -3.68 -9.39 5.14
N PHE A 646 -3.67 -8.65 4.04
CA PHE A 646 -3.09 -9.10 2.78
C PHE A 646 -1.61 -9.44 2.92
N ALA A 647 -0.85 -8.56 3.58
CA ALA A 647 0.59 -8.72 3.70
C ALA A 647 1.00 -10.00 4.43
N GLU A 648 0.28 -10.38 5.48
CA GLU A 648 0.50 -11.67 6.14
C GLU A 648 0.21 -12.83 5.21
N ARG A 649 -0.94 -12.83 4.53
CA ARG A 649 -1.33 -13.89 3.60
C ARG A 649 -0.34 -14.06 2.43
N ALA A 650 0.25 -12.96 1.97
CA ALA A 650 1.25 -12.97 0.90
C ALA A 650 2.68 -13.26 1.39
N TRP A 651 2.94 -13.16 2.69
CA TRP A 651 4.24 -13.45 3.30
C TRP A 651 4.31 -14.88 3.85
N ALA A 652 3.28 -15.32 4.56
CA ALA A 652 3.19 -16.61 5.23
C ALA A 652 1.85 -17.30 4.97
N ASP A 653 1.81 -18.59 5.26
CA ASP A 653 0.60 -19.39 5.31
C ASP A 653 0.52 -19.99 6.71
N PRO A 654 0.00 -19.24 7.72
CA PRO A 654 0.15 -19.60 9.12
C PRO A 654 -0.38 -21.01 9.45
N GLU A 655 -1.42 -21.48 8.75
CA GLU A 655 -1.96 -22.83 8.91
C GLU A 655 -0.91 -23.89 8.58
N ARG A 656 -0.35 -23.83 7.37
CA ARG A 656 0.62 -24.81 6.89
C ARG A 656 1.99 -24.65 7.54
N ASP A 657 2.37 -23.42 7.87
CA ASP A 657 3.71 -23.11 8.36
C ASP A 657 3.88 -23.42 9.84
N GLN A 658 2.81 -23.24 10.63
CA GLN A 658 2.80 -23.52 12.06
C GLN A 658 2.26 -24.90 12.39
N GLY A 659 1.83 -25.68 11.38
CA GLY A 659 1.30 -27.04 11.54
C GLY A 659 -0.07 -27.06 12.21
N TRP A 660 -0.91 -26.06 11.95
CA TRP A 660 -2.27 -25.98 12.49
C TRP A 660 -3.20 -26.81 11.60
N ASP A 661 -3.01 -28.12 11.63
CA ASP A 661 -3.96 -29.08 11.08
C ASP A 661 -5.08 -29.29 12.10
N GLU A 662 -5.98 -28.31 12.24
CA GLU A 662 -7.29 -28.54 12.88
C GLU A 662 -8.39 -28.00 11.96
N GLU A 663 -9.21 -28.93 11.47
CA GLU A 663 -10.39 -28.69 10.64
C GLU A 663 -11.28 -27.59 11.27
N GLY A 664 -11.35 -26.43 10.62
CA GLY A 664 -12.41 -25.45 10.83
C GLY A 664 -12.16 -24.29 11.81
N LYS A 665 -10.91 -23.93 12.13
CA LYS A 665 -10.64 -22.63 12.77
C LYS A 665 -10.48 -21.53 11.73
N ASP A 666 -11.25 -20.46 11.89
CA ASP A 666 -11.13 -19.25 11.08
C ASP A 666 -9.73 -18.61 11.28
N VAL A 667 -8.89 -18.70 10.25
CA VAL A 667 -7.45 -18.36 10.25
C VAL A 667 -7.13 -16.95 10.78
N TRP A 668 -8.12 -16.07 10.69
CA TRP A 668 -7.99 -14.67 11.10
C TRP A 668 -8.11 -14.49 12.61
N GLU A 669 -8.75 -15.40 13.35
CA GLU A 669 -8.94 -15.25 14.81
C GLU A 669 -7.58 -15.11 15.52
N ASP A 670 -6.64 -16.01 15.25
CA ASP A 670 -5.29 -15.98 15.82
C ASP A 670 -4.44 -14.79 15.34
N ALA A 671 -4.88 -14.11 14.27
CA ALA A 671 -4.27 -12.87 13.79
C ALA A 671 -4.83 -11.61 14.47
N THR A 672 -5.99 -11.67 15.11
CA THR A 672 -6.70 -10.49 15.68
C THR A 672 -5.81 -9.67 16.61
N ARG A 673 -5.14 -10.33 17.55
CA ARG A 673 -4.23 -9.66 18.49
C ARG A 673 -3.03 -9.04 17.78
N ARG A 674 -2.42 -9.75 16.82
CA ARG A 674 -1.26 -9.26 16.07
C ARG A 674 -1.64 -8.09 15.17
N MET A 675 -2.82 -8.14 14.56
CA MET A 675 -3.41 -7.07 13.76
C MET A 675 -3.65 -5.80 14.59
N SER A 676 -4.22 -5.95 15.79
CA SER A 676 -4.43 -4.83 16.73
C SER A 676 -3.11 -4.18 17.14
N LEU A 677 -2.10 -4.98 17.49
CA LEU A 677 -0.77 -4.47 17.84
C LEU A 677 -0.07 -3.78 16.66
N ALA A 678 -0.19 -4.33 15.45
CA ALA A 678 0.39 -3.71 14.26
C ALA A 678 -0.27 -2.36 13.94
N ARG A 679 -1.60 -2.25 14.08
CA ARG A 679 -2.36 -1.00 13.93
C ARG A 679 -1.89 0.07 14.90
N GLU A 680 -1.68 -0.26 16.17
CA GLU A 680 -1.18 0.70 17.17
C GLU A 680 0.26 1.13 16.88
N ARG A 681 1.13 0.16 16.55
CA ARG A 681 2.56 0.41 16.30
C ARG A 681 2.80 1.30 15.09
N ILE A 682 2.08 1.09 13.99
CA ILE A 682 2.31 1.86 12.76
C ILE A 682 1.91 3.33 12.93
N GLY A 683 0.84 3.60 13.68
CA GLY A 683 0.43 4.96 14.03
C GLY A 683 1.44 5.65 14.93
N ARG A 684 1.87 4.96 15.99
CA ARG A 684 2.79 5.53 16.99
C ARG A 684 4.21 5.75 16.47
N TRP A 685 4.77 4.79 15.74
CA TRP A 685 6.20 4.79 15.40
C TRP A 685 6.52 5.23 13.98
N ARG A 686 5.53 5.18 13.08
CA ARG A 686 5.69 5.57 11.67
C ARG A 686 4.74 6.68 11.24
N GLY A 687 3.90 7.20 12.14
CA GLY A 687 2.98 8.29 11.84
C GLY A 687 1.91 7.94 10.79
N VAL A 688 1.64 6.65 10.59
CA VAL A 688 0.63 6.20 9.61
C VAL A 688 -0.72 6.11 10.29
N ALA A 689 -1.63 7.00 9.93
CA ALA A 689 -2.97 7.09 10.51
C ALA A 689 -3.86 5.90 10.09
N ALA A 690 -3.63 4.72 10.68
CA ALA A 690 -4.40 3.52 10.43
C ALA A 690 -5.80 3.59 11.07
N GLY A 691 -6.81 3.12 10.36
CA GLY A 691 -8.19 3.05 10.83
C GLY A 691 -8.32 2.16 12.07
N PRO A 692 -9.28 2.45 12.96
CA PRO A 692 -9.59 1.55 14.07
C PRO A 692 -10.18 0.24 13.53
N LEU A 693 -9.82 -0.89 14.15
CA LEU A 693 -10.35 -2.21 13.83
C LEU A 693 -11.61 -2.53 14.62
N GLN A 694 -11.60 -2.12 15.89
CA GLN A 694 -12.55 -2.49 16.93
C GLN A 694 -12.42 -1.49 18.09
N PRO A 695 -13.36 -1.46 19.05
CA PRO A 695 -13.18 -0.72 20.29
C PRO A 695 -11.87 -1.10 21.00
N GLU A 696 -11.18 -0.12 21.59
CA GLU A 696 -9.89 -0.35 22.28
C GLU A 696 -9.99 -1.42 23.36
N TRP A 697 -11.15 -1.51 24.03
CA TRP A 697 -11.45 -2.55 25.02
C TRP A 697 -11.22 -3.97 24.49
N CYS A 698 -11.55 -4.23 23.22
CA CYS A 698 -11.35 -5.54 22.58
C CYS A 698 -9.88 -5.86 22.30
N GLY A 699 -8.99 -4.86 22.23
CA GLY A 699 -7.56 -5.07 22.04
C GLY A 699 -6.90 -5.74 23.25
N ASP A 700 -7.34 -5.37 24.45
CA ASP A 700 -6.84 -5.92 25.72
C ASP A 700 -7.67 -7.12 26.23
N ARG A 701 -8.89 -7.28 25.72
CA ARG A 701 -9.89 -8.26 26.18
C ARG A 701 -10.54 -8.99 25.02
N GLU A 702 -9.71 -9.56 24.15
CA GLU A 702 -10.15 -10.25 22.94
C GLU A 702 -11.22 -11.32 23.20
N ALA A 703 -11.05 -12.10 24.29
CA ALA A 703 -11.99 -13.15 24.68
C ALA A 703 -13.41 -12.61 24.94
N ASP A 704 -13.53 -11.37 25.38
CA ASP A 704 -14.82 -10.75 25.69
C ASP A 704 -15.51 -10.17 24.43
N CYS A 705 -14.82 -10.12 23.28
CA CYS A 705 -15.32 -9.58 22.02
C CYS A 705 -15.57 -10.64 20.93
N LYS A 706 -15.56 -11.93 21.29
CA LYS A 706 -15.86 -13.00 20.35
C LYS A 706 -17.36 -13.06 20.05
N PHE A 707 -17.70 -13.25 18.78
CA PHE A 707 -19.06 -13.47 18.33
C PHE A 707 -19.45 -14.94 18.54
N GLY A 708 -19.85 -15.27 19.78
CA GLY A 708 -20.62 -16.46 20.16
C GLY A 708 -20.13 -17.82 19.67
#